data_AF-A0A1H5KF59-F1
#
_entry.id   AF-A0A1H5KF59-F1
#
_cell.length_a   1.000
_cell.length_b   1.000
_cell.length_c   1.000
_cell.angle_alpha   90.00
_cell.angle_beta   90.00
_cell.angle_gamma   90.00
#
_symmetry.space_group_name_H-M   'P 1'
#
loop_
_entity.id
_entity.type
_entity.pdbx_description
1 polymer ?
#
loop_
_entity_poly.entity_id
_entity_poly.type
_entity_poly.pdbx_seq_one_letter_code
_entity_poly.pdbx_strand_id
1 'polypeptide(L)'
;MRLTFSGHFMILSEHPRAEWNDLWLLLEVVHEGKQPQVLGENVTSDVTQNKDDFHQGYRNRFLATPWDAHYRPALEHPKPQVLGSQTAIVTGPPGEEIHCDEYGRVKVQFHWDRDGQANDNTSCWLRVATGWAGSAYGGIAIPRVGMEVLVTFLEGDPDQPLITGCLYHKENVVPYDLPANKTRSTFKTLSSPGGKGYNEFRIEDKKGAEQIYLHAQRDWDENIEHDQKIRIGNERHDTVEAKVFSEFKVEEHRITHLDRKTEARADDHLTVGVTQHVKVGTAQFVEAGEEIHYHAGNKVVVEGEMELTAKAGGSFVKVDAGGVTISGAEVKANSGGSPGAGTGIAILTPIIPGAAAAAIAGQLLSSPPVGKFNAAPDSAPPAVEEELEEEEEEVELEDITLRVGMFFDGTGNNRNNSERVFGCFAPDVNLEEAAEDIRQFCAAHGYDGKGSSPDNSYGNDVSNVARLYDLYIDQADESLPIDAKTVNLSVYVDGIGTSSTGEDSTFSQGTGIGVQGVRARVEETPPLILKAMQTFQDNNPDKRVAKIEFDIFGFSRGSAAARDFANEVLKGNQSILAKVLPMGAPILSESFSWTPHSDVSINFIGVYDTVAAIANPLVGDWTGNNAYNPGINIHLAPDAAKKVVQLVARNERRYNFALNSLGSADIVLPGVHSDLGGGYLPKAMERILLSKPRQSAVEERTSFAEANSYKRAQQDLSRLQDQLAQYNLSLEIRTWEVPFRGTDKDNRKNMKYVYAAVSSQREVRSDLSLIYFRIMRELAVENGVPFRQIPEKSPRLALPADLVPISEKLMAYAQGKSITAGLTSQEEEVLFQRYVHISDNWNAAKNRNNSDLNIVFINRPDENSVRTVHPNE
;
A
#
# COMPACT_ATOMS: atom_id res chain seq x y z
N MET A 1 -14.43 8.87 -88.36
CA MET A 1 -14.19 8.09 -87.13
C MET A 1 -13.62 9.06 -86.10
N ARG A 2 -14.47 9.67 -85.26
CA ARG A 2 -14.01 10.64 -84.24
C ARG A 2 -13.42 9.85 -83.08
N LEU A 3 -12.11 9.99 -82.88
CA LEU A 3 -11.35 9.31 -81.83
C LEU A 3 -11.87 9.79 -80.46
N THR A 4 -12.50 8.88 -79.75
CA THR A 4 -12.93 9.04 -78.36
C THR A 4 -11.78 8.55 -77.49
N PHE A 5 -11.31 9.36 -76.54
CA PHE A 5 -10.20 9.00 -75.66
C PHE A 5 -10.67 9.07 -74.21
N SER A 6 -10.06 8.27 -73.33
CA SER A 6 -10.23 8.43 -71.89
C SER A 6 -9.81 9.86 -71.46
N GLY A 7 -10.45 10.39 -70.43
CA GLY A 7 -10.26 11.76 -69.92
C GLY A 7 -11.02 12.85 -70.67
N HIS A 8 -11.75 12.52 -71.76
CA HIS A 8 -12.53 13.50 -72.52
C HIS A 8 -13.99 13.53 -72.10
N PHE A 9 -14.61 14.70 -72.24
CA PHE A 9 -16.06 14.82 -72.14
C PHE A 9 -16.74 14.54 -73.47
N MET A 10 -17.83 13.77 -73.43
CA MET A 10 -18.65 13.42 -74.58
C MET A 10 -20.11 13.75 -74.28
N ILE A 11 -20.77 14.46 -75.20
CA ILE A 11 -22.21 14.73 -75.13
C ILE A 11 -22.94 13.48 -75.64
N LEU A 12 -23.87 12.95 -74.85
CA LEU A 12 -24.81 11.94 -75.30
C LEU A 12 -26.11 12.63 -75.72
N SER A 13 -26.68 12.25 -76.87
CA SER A 13 -27.91 12.84 -77.42
C SER A 13 -28.80 11.75 -78.04
N GLU A 14 -30.11 12.01 -78.14
CA GLU A 14 -31.13 11.10 -78.70
C GLU A 14 -31.31 9.76 -77.97
N HIS A 15 -30.80 9.63 -76.75
CA HIS A 15 -31.04 8.47 -75.89
C HIS A 15 -32.50 8.45 -75.40
N PRO A 16 -33.22 7.30 -75.43
CA PRO A 16 -34.62 7.18 -75.02
C PRO A 16 -34.92 7.64 -73.58
N ARG A 17 -33.93 7.59 -72.70
CA ARG A 17 -33.98 8.19 -71.36
C ARG A 17 -33.45 9.62 -71.44
N ALA A 18 -34.34 10.59 -71.24
CA ALA A 18 -34.01 12.01 -71.32
C ALA A 18 -32.83 12.43 -70.43
N GLU A 19 -32.79 11.90 -69.21
CA GLU A 19 -31.73 12.14 -68.20
C GLU A 19 -30.32 11.74 -68.63
N TRP A 20 -30.16 10.85 -69.63
CA TRP A 20 -28.82 10.43 -70.09
C TRP A 20 -28.29 11.32 -71.20
N ASN A 21 -29.13 12.20 -71.77
CA ASN A 21 -28.73 13.15 -72.82
C ASN A 21 -27.99 14.36 -72.23
N ASP A 22 -26.85 14.11 -71.60
CA ASP A 22 -26.02 15.10 -70.93
C ASP A 22 -24.53 14.91 -71.28
N LEU A 23 -23.64 15.66 -70.63
CA LEU A 23 -22.20 15.55 -70.75
C LEU A 23 -21.64 14.42 -69.85
N TRP A 24 -20.77 13.58 -70.41
CA TRP A 24 -20.20 12.43 -69.72
C TRP A 24 -18.68 12.45 -69.80
N LEU A 25 -17.99 12.25 -68.68
CA LEU A 25 -16.54 12.05 -68.63
C LEU A 25 -16.21 10.59 -68.95
N LEU A 26 -15.43 10.36 -70.01
CA LEU A 26 -14.96 9.03 -70.40
C LEU A 26 -13.83 8.58 -69.47
N LEU A 27 -14.05 7.53 -68.69
CA LEU A 27 -13.08 6.94 -67.76
C LEU A 27 -12.21 5.88 -68.44
N GLU A 28 -12.83 5.04 -69.26
CA GLU A 28 -12.17 3.98 -70.02
C GLU A 28 -12.75 3.96 -71.43
N VAL A 29 -11.90 3.77 -72.44
CA VAL A 29 -12.34 3.55 -73.83
C VAL A 29 -11.60 2.34 -74.38
N VAL A 30 -12.35 1.28 -74.67
CA VAL A 30 -11.88 0.06 -75.32
C VAL A 30 -12.21 0.15 -76.80
N HIS A 31 -11.18 0.09 -77.62
CA HIS A 31 -11.28 0.17 -79.08
C HIS A 31 -11.19 -1.22 -79.70
N GLU A 32 -12.17 -1.60 -80.54
CA GLU A 32 -12.16 -2.85 -81.28
C GLU A 32 -12.34 -2.58 -82.78
N GLY A 33 -11.33 -2.92 -83.58
CA GLY A 33 -11.36 -2.84 -85.03
C GLY A 33 -11.19 -4.21 -85.67
N LYS A 34 -12.06 -4.56 -86.63
CA LYS A 34 -11.96 -5.79 -87.43
C LYS A 34 -12.01 -5.46 -88.91
N GLN A 35 -11.03 -5.95 -89.65
CA GLN A 35 -10.93 -5.78 -91.10
C GLN A 35 -10.84 -7.17 -91.75
N PRO A 36 -11.78 -7.55 -92.64
CA PRO A 36 -11.70 -8.83 -93.35
C PRO A 36 -10.53 -8.82 -94.35
N GLN A 37 -9.86 -9.96 -94.52
CA GLN A 37 -8.85 -10.15 -95.58
C GLN A 37 -9.51 -10.29 -96.95
N VAL A 38 -8.73 -9.99 -98.00
CA VAL A 38 -9.12 -9.72 -99.41
C VAL A 38 -10.06 -10.73 -100.09
N LEU A 39 -10.20 -11.96 -99.57
CA LEU A 39 -11.13 -12.97 -100.12
C LEU A 39 -12.54 -12.98 -99.48
N GLY A 40 -12.80 -12.11 -98.50
CA GLY A 40 -14.07 -12.00 -97.76
C GLY A 40 -14.91 -10.74 -98.05
N GLU A 41 -14.61 -9.97 -99.11
CA GLU A 41 -15.23 -8.66 -99.39
C GLU A 41 -16.74 -8.68 -99.69
N ASN A 42 -17.40 -9.85 -99.76
CA ASN A 42 -18.84 -9.97 -99.99
C ASN A 42 -19.65 -10.51 -98.81
N VAL A 43 -19.07 -10.65 -97.61
CA VAL A 43 -19.86 -10.92 -96.41
C VAL A 43 -20.35 -9.58 -95.85
N THR A 44 -21.51 -9.12 -96.34
CA THR A 44 -22.32 -8.13 -95.60
C THR A 44 -22.58 -8.69 -94.21
N SER A 45 -22.41 -7.88 -93.17
CA SER A 45 -22.48 -8.21 -91.74
C SER A 45 -23.81 -8.79 -91.22
N ASP A 46 -24.69 -9.30 -92.09
CA ASP A 46 -26.10 -9.62 -91.82
C ASP A 46 -26.51 -11.08 -92.12
N VAL A 47 -25.57 -12.03 -92.17
CA VAL A 47 -25.89 -13.45 -92.48
C VAL A 47 -25.91 -14.40 -91.27
N THR A 48 -25.67 -13.92 -90.04
CA THR A 48 -25.88 -14.71 -88.83
C THR A 48 -27.14 -14.24 -88.09
N GLN A 49 -28.01 -15.17 -87.68
CA GLN A 49 -29.21 -14.85 -86.87
C GLN A 49 -28.89 -14.21 -85.51
N ASN A 50 -27.62 -14.15 -85.12
CA ASN A 50 -27.14 -13.50 -83.92
C ASN A 50 -26.64 -12.08 -84.26
N LYS A 51 -27.41 -11.05 -83.88
CA LYS A 51 -27.12 -9.62 -84.17
C LYS A 51 -25.88 -9.07 -83.43
N ASP A 52 -25.31 -9.82 -82.50
CA ASP A 52 -24.19 -9.39 -81.66
C ASP A 52 -22.80 -9.75 -82.20
N ASP A 53 -22.72 -10.43 -83.34
CA ASP A 53 -21.44 -10.90 -83.89
C ASP A 53 -20.76 -9.80 -84.72
N PHE A 54 -19.77 -9.13 -84.12
CA PHE A 54 -19.01 -8.05 -84.75
C PHE A 54 -17.97 -8.62 -85.71
N HIS A 55 -18.23 -8.54 -87.02
CA HIS A 55 -17.41 -9.17 -88.07
C HIS A 55 -16.52 -8.20 -88.86
N GLN A 56 -16.93 -6.95 -89.02
CA GLN A 56 -16.23 -5.93 -89.81
C GLN A 56 -16.55 -4.53 -89.28
N GLY A 57 -15.56 -3.63 -89.29
CA GLY A 57 -15.71 -2.23 -88.92
C GLY A 57 -14.91 -1.84 -87.67
N TYR A 58 -15.25 -0.71 -87.08
CA TYR A 58 -14.68 -0.21 -85.83
C TYR A 58 -15.82 0.08 -84.85
N ARG A 59 -15.67 -0.39 -83.62
CA ARG A 59 -16.54 -0.05 -82.50
C ARG A 59 -15.69 0.32 -81.29
N ASN A 60 -16.22 1.17 -80.45
CA ASN A 60 -15.68 1.40 -79.12
C ASN A 60 -16.73 0.99 -78.08
N ARG A 61 -16.24 0.58 -76.91
CA ARG A 61 -17.02 0.48 -75.68
C ARG A 61 -16.35 1.40 -74.68
N PHE A 62 -17.12 2.18 -73.94
CA PHE A 62 -16.55 3.11 -72.98
C PHE A 62 -17.29 3.01 -71.65
N LEU A 63 -16.53 3.19 -70.57
CA LEU A 63 -17.06 3.44 -69.23
C LEU A 63 -17.04 4.95 -69.03
N ALA A 64 -18.16 5.53 -68.61
CA ALA A 64 -18.26 6.96 -68.40
C ALA A 64 -19.00 7.28 -67.09
N THR A 65 -18.69 8.45 -66.54
CA THR A 65 -19.38 9.01 -65.36
C THR A 65 -20.01 10.36 -65.74
N PRO A 66 -21.12 10.77 -65.12
CA PRO A 66 -21.69 12.10 -65.34
C PRO A 66 -20.65 13.22 -65.12
N TRP A 67 -20.74 14.31 -65.89
CA TRP A 67 -19.75 15.39 -65.83
C TRP A 67 -19.68 16.12 -64.48
N ASP A 68 -20.77 16.10 -63.73
CA ASP A 68 -20.91 16.71 -62.40
C ASP A 68 -20.41 15.79 -61.28
N ALA A 69 -20.13 14.51 -61.58
CA ALA A 69 -19.48 13.59 -60.66
C ALA A 69 -17.96 13.77 -60.67
N HIS A 70 -17.38 14.11 -59.52
CA HIS A 70 -15.93 14.31 -59.38
C HIS A 70 -15.17 12.98 -59.41
N TYR A 71 -14.43 12.72 -60.48
CA TYR A 71 -13.61 11.51 -60.59
C TYR A 71 -12.43 11.51 -59.59
N ARG A 72 -12.13 10.33 -59.05
CA ARG A 72 -10.94 10.03 -58.25
C ARG A 72 -10.34 8.72 -58.75
N PRO A 73 -9.02 8.63 -59.01
CA PRO A 73 -8.38 7.37 -59.38
C PRO A 73 -8.61 6.30 -58.30
N ALA A 74 -8.72 5.04 -58.73
CA ALA A 74 -8.75 3.92 -57.81
C ALA A 74 -7.40 3.79 -57.07
N LEU A 75 -7.43 3.37 -55.80
CA LEU A 75 -6.24 3.14 -54.98
C LEU A 75 -5.58 1.79 -55.33
N GLU A 76 -5.18 1.62 -56.59
CA GLU A 76 -4.58 0.37 -57.12
C GLU A 76 -3.07 0.29 -56.87
N HIS A 77 -2.43 1.40 -56.50
CA HIS A 77 -1.02 1.45 -56.18
C HIS A 77 -0.83 1.34 -54.65
N PRO A 78 -0.47 0.17 -54.11
CA PRO A 78 -0.23 0.04 -52.68
C PRO A 78 0.94 0.93 -52.26
N LYS A 79 0.81 1.60 -51.11
CA LYS A 79 1.91 2.38 -50.52
C LYS A 79 3.09 1.43 -50.20
N PRO A 80 4.36 1.82 -50.47
CA PRO A 80 5.52 1.04 -50.04
C PRO A 80 5.50 0.83 -48.52
N GLN A 81 5.90 -0.36 -48.06
CA GLN A 81 5.92 -0.71 -46.65
C GLN A 81 7.29 -1.24 -46.23
N VAL A 82 7.75 -0.83 -45.05
CA VAL A 82 8.91 -1.42 -44.36
C VAL A 82 8.41 -2.47 -43.37
N LEU A 83 8.72 -3.73 -43.64
CA LEU A 83 8.17 -4.87 -42.87
C LEU A 83 8.80 -5.06 -41.49
N GLY A 84 9.78 -4.24 -41.11
CA GLY A 84 10.47 -4.35 -39.84
C GLY A 84 11.31 -3.12 -39.52
N SER A 85 12.04 -3.19 -38.41
CA SER A 85 12.95 -2.12 -38.00
C SER A 85 14.26 -2.18 -38.77
N GLN A 86 14.87 -1.01 -38.98
CA GLN A 86 16.20 -0.86 -39.58
C GLN A 86 17.10 -0.07 -38.64
N THR A 87 18.42 -0.11 -38.86
CA THR A 87 19.34 0.76 -38.11
C THR A 87 19.67 2.03 -38.90
N ALA A 88 20.02 3.09 -38.18
CA ALA A 88 20.43 4.38 -38.73
C ALA A 88 21.44 5.04 -37.79
N ILE A 89 22.22 6.00 -38.29
CA ILE A 89 23.21 6.74 -37.48
C ILE A 89 22.68 8.12 -37.14
N VAL A 90 22.75 8.54 -35.88
CA VAL A 90 22.35 9.89 -35.45
C VAL A 90 23.28 10.94 -36.04
N THR A 91 22.70 12.01 -36.56
CA THR A 91 23.39 13.10 -37.27
C THR A 91 23.11 14.45 -36.62
N GLY A 92 23.96 15.43 -36.91
CA GLY A 92 23.80 16.80 -36.44
C GLY A 92 24.76 17.75 -37.16
N PRO A 93 24.74 19.04 -36.79
CA PRO A 93 25.67 20.04 -37.32
C PRO A 93 27.13 19.68 -37.01
N PRO A 94 28.10 20.16 -37.83
CA PRO A 94 29.51 19.92 -37.58
C PRO A 94 29.97 20.41 -36.20
N GLY A 95 30.56 19.51 -35.41
CA GLY A 95 31.11 19.81 -34.09
C GLY A 95 30.13 19.69 -32.92
N GLU A 96 28.85 19.38 -33.17
CA GLU A 96 27.84 19.18 -32.13
C GLU A 96 27.79 17.71 -31.71
N GLU A 97 27.92 17.44 -30.40
CA GLU A 97 27.86 16.06 -29.85
C GLU A 97 26.42 15.60 -29.61
N ILE A 98 25.50 16.53 -29.33
CA ILE A 98 24.10 16.24 -28.99
C ILE A 98 23.22 17.21 -29.79
N HIS A 99 22.49 16.70 -30.78
CA HIS A 99 21.61 17.50 -31.63
C HIS A 99 20.15 17.05 -31.48
N CYS A 100 19.36 17.82 -30.73
CA CYS A 100 17.94 17.56 -30.51
C CYS A 100 17.09 18.82 -30.48
N ASP A 101 15.77 18.67 -30.64
CA ASP A 101 14.81 19.75 -30.50
C ASP A 101 14.07 19.75 -29.14
N GLU A 102 13.09 20.65 -28.98
CA GLU A 102 12.29 20.82 -27.76
C GLU A 102 11.52 19.56 -27.32
N TYR A 103 11.35 18.58 -28.21
CA TYR A 103 10.65 17.33 -27.94
C TYR A 103 11.61 16.14 -27.74
N GLY A 104 12.93 16.40 -27.68
CA GLY A 104 13.95 15.36 -27.57
C GLY A 104 14.06 14.49 -28.84
N ARG A 105 13.61 15.00 -29.99
CA ARG A 105 13.76 14.30 -31.28
C ARG A 105 15.18 14.46 -31.80
N VAL A 106 15.64 13.51 -32.60
CA VAL A 106 16.95 13.54 -33.25
C VAL A 106 16.83 13.35 -34.76
N LYS A 107 17.88 13.65 -35.51
CA LYS A 107 17.97 13.38 -36.96
C LYS A 107 18.91 12.22 -37.21
N VAL A 108 18.68 11.46 -38.29
CA VAL A 108 19.43 10.24 -38.59
C VAL A 108 19.78 10.14 -40.09
N GLN A 109 20.84 9.42 -40.40
CA GLN A 109 21.17 8.94 -41.75
C GLN A 109 20.80 7.47 -41.87
N PHE A 110 19.89 7.14 -42.79
CA PHE A 110 19.60 5.75 -43.14
C PHE A 110 20.66 5.19 -44.09
N HIS A 111 20.94 3.89 -44.00
CA HIS A 111 21.97 3.23 -44.81
C HIS A 111 21.65 3.17 -46.31
N TRP A 112 20.37 3.24 -46.69
CA TRP A 112 19.92 3.25 -48.08
C TRP A 112 19.86 4.66 -48.69
N ASP A 113 19.93 5.70 -47.85
CA ASP A 113 19.97 7.08 -48.33
C ASP A 113 21.40 7.42 -48.77
N ARG A 114 21.56 7.63 -50.07
CA ARG A 114 22.83 7.96 -50.73
C ARG A 114 22.95 9.44 -51.07
N ASP A 115 21.84 10.18 -50.96
CA ASP A 115 21.78 11.60 -51.27
C ASP A 115 22.04 12.45 -50.00
N GLY A 116 21.75 11.89 -48.82
CA GLY A 116 22.09 12.47 -47.52
C GLY A 116 23.58 12.68 -47.30
N GLN A 117 23.91 13.76 -46.57
CA GLN A 117 25.29 14.20 -46.32
C GLN A 117 25.74 13.92 -44.87
N ALA A 118 25.01 13.08 -44.14
CA ALA A 118 25.23 12.80 -42.72
C ALA A 118 25.29 14.07 -41.83
N ASN A 119 24.50 15.08 -42.18
CA ASN A 119 24.38 16.35 -41.45
C ASN A 119 22.94 16.59 -40.96
N ASP A 120 22.69 17.76 -40.39
CA ASP A 120 21.40 18.20 -39.86
C ASP A 120 20.28 18.33 -40.91
N ASN A 121 20.54 18.16 -42.20
CA ASN A 121 19.52 18.22 -43.26
C ASN A 121 19.15 16.84 -43.83
N THR A 122 19.74 15.78 -43.28
CA THR A 122 19.61 14.41 -43.80
C THR A 122 18.19 13.85 -43.65
N SER A 123 17.54 14.08 -42.51
CA SER A 123 16.20 13.55 -42.23
C SER A 123 15.28 14.59 -41.60
N CYS A 124 14.00 14.22 -41.50
CA CYS A 124 13.08 14.87 -40.58
C CYS A 124 13.49 14.60 -39.11
N TRP A 125 12.78 15.21 -38.17
CA TRP A 125 12.94 14.94 -36.74
C TRP A 125 12.24 13.63 -36.37
N LEU A 126 13.01 12.67 -35.86
CA LEU A 126 12.51 11.38 -35.39
C LEU A 126 12.28 11.43 -33.89
N ARG A 127 11.09 11.00 -33.45
CA ARG A 127 10.82 10.77 -32.02
C ARG A 127 11.65 9.59 -31.52
N VAL A 128 12.10 9.71 -30.27
CA VAL A 128 12.84 8.67 -29.57
C VAL A 128 11.92 8.07 -28.51
N ALA A 129 11.66 6.77 -28.61
CA ALA A 129 10.91 6.04 -27.61
C ALA A 129 11.72 5.96 -26.32
N THR A 130 11.08 6.23 -25.19
CA THR A 130 11.66 6.05 -23.85
C THR A 130 10.82 5.01 -23.10
N GLY A 131 11.41 4.35 -22.11
CA GLY A 131 10.69 3.36 -21.29
C GLY A 131 9.59 3.98 -20.41
N TRP A 132 9.62 5.30 -20.20
CA TRP A 132 8.66 6.01 -19.34
C TRP A 132 8.60 7.49 -19.73
N ALA A 133 7.45 7.96 -20.22
CA ALA A 133 7.21 9.34 -20.60
C ALA A 133 5.82 9.80 -20.15
N GLY A 134 5.77 10.91 -19.41
CA GLY A 134 4.55 11.55 -18.91
C GLY A 134 4.57 13.07 -19.05
N SER A 135 3.56 13.76 -18.51
CA SER A 135 3.45 15.22 -18.59
C SER A 135 4.49 15.92 -17.72
N ALA A 136 5.66 16.21 -18.29
CA ALA A 136 6.84 16.80 -17.63
C ALA A 136 7.51 15.90 -16.57
N TYR A 137 7.41 14.58 -16.71
CA TYR A 137 8.13 13.58 -15.91
C TYR A 137 8.43 12.33 -16.76
N GLY A 138 9.43 11.54 -16.36
CA GLY A 138 9.82 10.32 -17.07
C GLY A 138 11.34 10.18 -17.25
N GLY A 139 11.75 9.16 -18.00
CA GLY A 139 13.15 8.93 -18.36
C GLY A 139 13.48 9.54 -19.72
N ILE A 140 14.60 10.28 -19.80
CA ILE A 140 15.12 10.84 -21.06
C ILE A 140 16.62 10.57 -21.19
N ALA A 141 17.00 9.92 -22.28
CA ALA A 141 18.38 9.68 -22.66
C ALA A 141 18.50 9.96 -24.16
N ILE A 142 18.96 11.17 -24.51
CA ILE A 142 18.98 11.66 -25.89
C ILE A 142 20.12 10.95 -26.66
N PRO A 143 19.82 10.24 -27.77
CA PRO A 143 20.85 9.69 -28.63
C PRO A 143 21.78 10.79 -29.16
N ARG A 144 23.08 10.59 -29.03
CA ARG A 144 24.13 11.54 -29.42
C ARG A 144 24.55 11.32 -30.88
N VAL A 145 25.12 12.37 -31.49
CA VAL A 145 25.64 12.29 -32.86
C VAL A 145 26.67 11.16 -32.96
N GLY A 146 26.55 10.30 -33.97
CA GLY A 146 27.39 9.12 -34.18
C GLY A 146 26.89 7.84 -33.50
N MET A 147 25.84 7.88 -32.67
CA MET A 147 25.24 6.67 -32.11
C MET A 147 24.41 5.92 -33.18
N GLU A 148 24.46 4.59 -33.15
CA GLU A 148 23.58 3.74 -33.95
C GLU A 148 22.24 3.52 -33.23
N VAL A 149 21.14 3.77 -33.93
CA VAL A 149 19.78 3.66 -33.42
C VAL A 149 18.94 2.68 -34.24
N LEU A 150 18.00 2.00 -33.58
CA LEU A 150 16.99 1.16 -34.21
C LEU A 150 15.76 2.01 -34.52
N VAL A 151 15.36 2.06 -35.79
CA VAL A 151 14.23 2.83 -36.30
C VAL A 151 13.12 1.88 -36.75
N THR A 152 11.94 2.06 -36.18
CA THR A 152 10.68 1.38 -36.53
C THR A 152 9.79 2.34 -37.31
N PHE A 153 8.93 1.80 -38.17
CA PHE A 153 8.04 2.56 -39.05
C PHE A 153 6.59 2.29 -38.64
N LEU A 154 5.86 3.33 -38.22
CA LEU A 154 4.47 3.18 -37.75
C LEU A 154 3.57 2.71 -38.90
N GLU A 155 2.77 1.67 -38.67
CA GLU A 155 1.97 1.01 -39.72
C GLU A 155 2.80 0.52 -40.93
N GLY A 156 4.11 0.33 -40.74
CA GLY A 156 5.05 0.00 -41.82
C GLY A 156 5.32 1.15 -42.78
N ASP A 157 4.89 2.38 -42.48
CA ASP A 157 5.02 3.55 -43.35
C ASP A 157 6.44 4.15 -43.30
N PRO A 158 7.21 4.15 -44.41
CA PRO A 158 8.53 4.77 -44.47
C PRO A 158 8.54 6.25 -44.07
N ASP A 159 7.41 6.95 -44.22
CA ASP A 159 7.27 8.37 -43.90
C ASP A 159 7.00 8.63 -42.40
N GLN A 160 6.82 7.57 -41.60
CA GLN A 160 6.54 7.67 -40.16
C GLN A 160 7.59 6.93 -39.30
N PRO A 161 8.87 7.35 -39.36
CA PRO A 161 9.93 6.75 -38.58
C PRO A 161 9.86 7.13 -37.09
N LEU A 162 10.18 6.16 -36.22
CA LEU A 162 10.26 6.27 -34.77
C LEU A 162 11.49 5.49 -34.28
N ILE A 163 12.35 6.11 -33.50
CA ILE A 163 13.49 5.41 -32.88
C ILE A 163 12.97 4.62 -31.69
N THR A 164 13.28 3.32 -31.64
CA THR A 164 12.84 2.38 -30.61
C THR A 164 13.97 1.80 -29.76
N GLY A 165 15.23 2.08 -30.10
CA GLY A 165 16.40 1.68 -29.30
C GLY A 165 17.72 2.23 -29.80
N CYS A 166 18.78 2.02 -29.02
CA CYS A 166 20.18 2.31 -29.37
C CYS A 166 20.98 1.01 -29.36
N LEU A 167 21.98 0.89 -30.23
CA LEU A 167 22.76 -0.35 -30.41
C LEU A 167 24.25 -0.08 -30.23
N TYR A 168 24.94 -1.01 -29.56
CA TYR A 168 26.40 -1.05 -29.53
C TYR A 168 26.94 -1.87 -30.70
N HIS A 169 28.13 -1.51 -31.18
CA HIS A 169 28.84 -2.19 -32.26
C HIS A 169 30.36 -2.05 -32.06
N LYS A 170 31.16 -2.35 -33.10
CA LYS A 170 32.63 -2.38 -33.01
C LYS A 170 33.28 -1.03 -32.66
N GLU A 171 32.67 0.08 -33.04
CA GLU A 171 33.20 1.43 -32.78
C GLU A 171 32.54 2.03 -31.53
N ASN A 172 31.22 1.94 -31.44
CA ASN A 172 30.47 2.23 -30.22
C ASN A 172 30.43 0.99 -29.33
N VAL A 173 31.53 0.76 -28.60
CA VAL A 173 31.68 -0.41 -27.73
C VAL A 173 30.86 -0.27 -26.43
N VAL A 174 30.55 -1.42 -25.83
CA VAL A 174 29.90 -1.48 -24.52
C VAL A 174 30.77 -0.82 -23.42
N PRO A 175 30.18 -0.29 -22.32
CA PRO A 175 30.93 0.44 -21.29
C PRO A 175 31.99 -0.36 -20.54
N TYR A 176 31.88 -1.70 -20.54
CA TYR A 176 32.82 -2.63 -19.91
C TYR A 176 33.07 -3.82 -20.82
N ASP A 177 34.28 -4.37 -20.77
CA ASP A 177 34.65 -5.52 -21.60
C ASP A 177 33.72 -6.71 -21.36
N LEU A 178 33.10 -7.21 -22.43
CA LEU A 178 32.27 -8.40 -22.45
C LEU A 178 32.96 -9.54 -23.21
N PRO A 179 32.78 -10.81 -22.79
CA PRO A 179 31.86 -11.28 -21.74
C PRO A 179 32.45 -11.27 -20.32
N ALA A 180 33.65 -10.71 -20.11
CA ALA A 180 34.33 -10.72 -18.81
C ALA A 180 33.48 -10.12 -17.68
N ASN A 181 32.77 -9.02 -17.97
CA ASN A 181 31.93 -8.30 -17.01
C ASN A 181 30.43 -8.51 -17.22
N LYS A 182 30.02 -9.71 -17.65
CA LYS A 182 28.61 -10.04 -17.99
C LYS A 182 27.62 -9.96 -16.82
N THR A 183 28.11 -9.86 -15.58
CA THR A 183 27.31 -9.74 -14.34
C THR A 183 27.09 -8.28 -13.95
N ARG A 184 27.55 -7.31 -14.75
CA ARG A 184 27.36 -5.88 -14.47
C ARG A 184 26.17 -5.31 -15.21
N SER A 185 25.33 -4.61 -14.47
CA SER A 185 24.30 -3.70 -14.99
C SER A 185 24.77 -2.27 -14.75
N THR A 186 24.76 -1.40 -15.76
CA THR A 186 25.27 -0.03 -15.63
C THR A 186 24.44 1.00 -16.40
N PHE A 187 24.29 2.18 -15.80
CA PHE A 187 23.89 3.41 -16.46
C PHE A 187 25.06 4.38 -16.38
N LYS A 188 25.83 4.50 -17.47
CA LYS A 188 27.04 5.32 -17.54
C LYS A 188 26.88 6.42 -18.58
N THR A 189 27.15 7.65 -18.16
CA THR A 189 27.05 8.85 -19.00
C THR A 189 28.44 9.32 -19.44
N LEU A 190 28.50 10.33 -20.30
CA LEU A 190 29.76 10.98 -20.70
C LEU A 190 29.58 12.49 -20.62
N SER A 191 30.49 13.19 -19.93
CA SER A 191 30.50 14.65 -19.90
C SER A 191 30.53 15.22 -21.32
N SER A 192 29.80 16.30 -21.56
CA SER A 192 29.71 16.95 -22.88
C SER A 192 29.74 18.48 -22.71
N PRO A 193 30.37 19.23 -23.63
CA PRO A 193 31.17 18.76 -24.77
C PRO A 193 32.60 18.34 -24.39
N GLY A 194 33.25 17.51 -25.22
CA GLY A 194 34.68 17.18 -25.15
C GLY A 194 35.07 16.12 -24.10
N GLY A 195 34.16 15.19 -23.79
CA GLY A 195 34.16 14.39 -22.55
C GLY A 195 35.47 13.73 -22.10
N LYS A 196 35.86 13.99 -20.84
CA LYS A 196 36.93 13.31 -20.08
C LYS A 196 36.49 12.91 -18.65
N GLY A 197 35.19 12.73 -18.46
CA GLY A 197 34.56 12.39 -17.18
C GLY A 197 33.18 11.75 -17.39
N TYR A 198 32.61 11.17 -16.33
CA TYR A 198 31.35 10.44 -16.41
C TYR A 198 30.58 10.44 -15.09
N ASN A 199 29.26 10.37 -15.15
CA ASN A 199 28.44 9.92 -14.01
C ASN A 199 28.03 8.47 -14.24
N GLU A 200 28.00 7.66 -13.19
CA GLU A 200 27.70 6.23 -13.30
C GLU A 200 26.91 5.70 -12.11
N PHE A 201 25.89 4.90 -12.40
CA PHE A 201 25.28 3.97 -11.46
C PHE A 201 25.48 2.54 -11.97
N ARG A 202 26.14 1.70 -11.18
CA ARG A 202 26.52 0.34 -11.57
C ARG A 202 26.18 -0.67 -10.48
N ILE A 203 25.60 -1.78 -10.87
CA ILE A 203 25.31 -2.95 -10.03
C ILE A 203 26.14 -4.13 -10.53
N GLU A 204 26.92 -4.74 -9.66
CA GLU A 204 27.65 -5.99 -9.88
C GLU A 204 26.91 -7.14 -9.19
N ASP A 205 26.49 -8.14 -9.97
CA ASP A 205 25.75 -9.32 -9.50
C ASP A 205 26.64 -10.57 -9.36
N LYS A 206 27.97 -10.41 -9.46
CA LYS A 206 28.90 -11.53 -9.24
C LYS A 206 28.84 -11.98 -7.78
N LYS A 207 28.29 -13.17 -7.58
CA LYS A 207 28.14 -13.80 -6.25
C LYS A 207 29.42 -13.75 -5.41
N GLY A 208 29.32 -13.20 -4.20
CA GLY A 208 30.42 -13.01 -3.24
C GLY A 208 31.30 -11.79 -3.52
N ALA A 209 30.94 -10.97 -4.52
CA ALA A 209 31.60 -9.73 -4.90
C ALA A 209 30.57 -8.69 -5.38
N GLU A 210 29.33 -8.80 -4.90
CA GLU A 210 28.24 -7.91 -5.24
C GLU A 210 28.57 -6.47 -4.82
N GLN A 211 28.25 -5.50 -5.68
CA GLN A 211 28.57 -4.11 -5.42
C GLN A 211 27.59 -3.17 -6.13
N ILE A 212 27.12 -2.16 -5.40
CA ILE A 212 26.55 -0.96 -6.00
C ILE A 212 27.64 0.12 -6.00
N TYR A 213 27.93 0.67 -7.19
CA TYR A 213 28.89 1.75 -7.38
C TYR A 213 28.16 2.98 -7.93
N LEU A 214 28.28 4.09 -7.20
CA LEU A 214 27.77 5.40 -7.59
C LEU A 214 28.96 6.34 -7.78
N HIS A 215 29.01 7.00 -8.93
CA HIS A 215 30.04 7.99 -9.25
C HIS A 215 29.38 9.28 -9.74
N ALA A 216 29.64 10.37 -9.03
CA ALA A 216 29.35 11.73 -9.46
C ALA A 216 30.65 12.40 -9.88
N GLN A 217 30.71 12.90 -11.12
CA GLN A 217 31.93 13.56 -11.64
C GLN A 217 32.20 14.91 -10.96
N ARG A 218 31.18 15.54 -10.37
CA ARG A 218 31.25 16.88 -9.79
C ARG A 218 30.57 16.95 -8.43
N ASP A 219 29.26 17.21 -8.40
CA ASP A 219 28.47 17.35 -7.17
C ASP A 219 27.50 16.17 -7.05
N TRP A 220 27.25 15.69 -5.82
CA TRP A 220 26.19 14.75 -5.48
C TRP A 220 25.25 15.41 -4.47
N ASP A 221 24.03 15.70 -4.90
CA ASP A 221 22.98 16.28 -4.07
C ASP A 221 21.91 15.21 -3.77
N GLU A 222 21.61 15.00 -2.49
CA GLU A 222 20.55 14.10 -2.03
C GLU A 222 19.50 14.90 -1.25
N ASN A 223 18.25 14.90 -1.70
CA ASN A 223 17.14 15.61 -1.05
C ASN A 223 16.01 14.63 -0.70
N ILE A 224 15.73 14.48 0.60
CA ILE A 224 14.71 13.58 1.14
C ILE A 224 13.66 14.41 1.87
N GLU A 225 12.45 14.48 1.31
CA GLU A 225 11.34 15.28 1.85
C GLU A 225 10.64 14.64 3.07
N HIS A 226 10.97 13.39 3.39
CA HIS A 226 10.39 12.66 4.54
C HIS A 226 11.49 11.93 5.32
N ASP A 227 11.65 10.61 5.15
CA ASP A 227 12.60 9.81 5.94
C ASP A 227 13.74 9.23 5.09
N GLN A 228 14.99 9.38 5.57
CA GLN A 228 16.14 8.61 5.09
C GLN A 228 16.47 7.50 6.09
N LYS A 229 16.55 6.25 5.62
CA LYS A 229 16.90 5.09 6.46
C LYS A 229 18.11 4.38 5.86
N ILE A 230 19.15 4.20 6.67
CA ILE A 230 20.43 3.62 6.25
C ILE A 230 20.77 2.44 7.18
N ARG A 231 20.99 1.25 6.62
CA ARG A 231 21.44 0.04 7.34
C ARG A 231 22.65 -0.56 6.64
N ILE A 232 23.76 -0.71 7.35
CA ILE A 232 24.99 -1.33 6.88
C ILE A 232 25.19 -2.60 7.70
N GLY A 233 25.28 -3.75 7.04
CA GLY A 233 25.42 -5.06 7.71
C GLY A 233 26.85 -5.38 8.17
N ASN A 234 27.82 -4.52 7.83
CA ASN A 234 29.21 -4.63 8.21
C ASN A 234 29.77 -3.20 8.45
N GLU A 235 30.80 -2.77 7.71
CA GLU A 235 31.49 -1.50 7.94
C GLU A 235 31.01 -0.36 7.04
N ARG A 236 31.00 0.86 7.59
CA ARG A 236 30.87 2.12 6.84
C ARG A 236 32.18 2.89 6.94
N HIS A 237 32.71 3.31 5.79
CA HIS A 237 33.91 4.15 5.69
C HIS A 237 33.53 5.48 5.06
N ASP A 238 33.71 6.58 5.80
CA ASP A 238 33.51 7.94 5.30
C ASP A 238 34.86 8.66 5.23
N THR A 239 35.22 9.18 4.06
CA THR A 239 36.42 10.02 3.88
C THR A 239 36.01 11.34 3.24
N VAL A 240 36.28 12.43 3.94
CA VAL A 240 36.04 13.79 3.46
C VAL A 240 37.34 14.57 3.55
N GLU A 241 37.89 14.95 2.39
CA GLU A 241 39.21 15.61 2.31
C GLU A 241 39.21 17.05 2.86
N ALA A 242 38.03 17.65 2.99
CA ALA A 242 37.87 19.02 3.43
C ALA A 242 37.01 19.12 4.70
N LYS A 243 35.74 19.52 4.57
CA LYS A 243 34.89 19.87 5.72
C LYS A 243 33.60 19.05 5.72
N VAL A 244 33.19 18.64 6.92
CA VAL A 244 31.86 18.09 7.19
C VAL A 244 31.07 19.12 7.99
N PHE A 245 29.84 19.37 7.57
CA PHE A 245 28.89 20.22 8.30
C PHE A 245 27.60 19.43 8.50
N SER A 246 27.15 19.32 9.75
CA SER A 246 25.93 18.60 10.12
C SER A 246 25.09 19.49 11.04
N GLU A 247 23.81 19.67 10.72
CA GLU A 247 22.83 20.36 11.56
C GLU A 247 21.64 19.44 11.82
N PHE A 248 21.40 19.12 13.10
CA PHE A 248 20.23 18.37 13.55
C PHE A 248 19.29 19.32 14.29
N LYS A 249 18.11 19.59 13.71
CA LYS A 249 17.24 20.68 14.17
C LYS A 249 16.43 20.40 15.43
N VAL A 250 16.18 19.13 15.74
CA VAL A 250 15.29 18.73 16.85
C VAL A 250 16.08 17.93 17.88
N GLU A 251 16.42 16.69 17.53
CA GLU A 251 17.10 15.78 18.44
C GLU A 251 18.10 14.90 17.68
N GLU A 252 19.16 14.50 18.38
CA GLU A 252 20.11 13.47 17.96
C GLU A 252 20.14 12.41 19.06
N HIS A 253 19.85 11.17 18.70
CA HIS A 253 20.05 10.01 19.56
C HIS A 253 21.20 9.19 19.00
N ARG A 254 22.25 9.00 19.81
CA ARG A 254 23.44 8.24 19.42
C ARG A 254 23.78 7.20 20.47
N ILE A 255 23.66 5.93 20.11
CA ILE A 255 24.07 4.79 20.93
C ILE A 255 25.31 4.16 20.29
N THR A 256 26.32 3.85 21.09
CA THR A 256 27.51 3.10 20.66
C THR A 256 27.72 2.01 21.70
N HIS A 257 27.60 0.75 21.29
CA HIS A 257 27.61 -0.40 22.21
C HIS A 257 29.01 -0.72 22.77
N LEU A 258 30.04 -0.48 21.96
CA LEU A 258 31.44 -0.68 22.32
C LEU A 258 32.14 0.68 22.39
N ASP A 259 33.44 0.71 22.09
CA ASP A 259 34.25 1.90 22.15
C ASP A 259 33.77 3.02 21.22
N ARG A 260 33.73 4.23 21.79
CA ARG A 260 33.76 5.48 21.01
C ARG A 260 35.15 6.11 21.14
N LYS A 261 35.98 5.95 20.10
CA LYS A 261 37.32 6.57 20.01
C LYS A 261 37.22 7.89 19.23
N THR A 262 37.68 8.99 19.82
CA THR A 262 37.70 10.33 19.20
C THR A 262 39.07 10.96 19.38
N GLU A 263 39.70 11.39 18.28
CA GLU A 263 40.96 12.13 18.30
C GLU A 263 40.75 13.49 17.65
N ALA A 264 40.90 14.56 18.43
CA ALA A 264 40.99 15.93 17.94
C ALA A 264 42.45 16.39 18.01
N ARG A 265 43.05 16.71 16.86
CA ARG A 265 44.47 17.11 16.79
C ARG A 265 44.71 18.60 17.04
N ALA A 266 43.66 19.40 16.91
CA ALA A 266 43.67 20.83 17.21
C ALA A 266 42.76 21.06 18.43
N ASP A 267 41.90 22.06 18.39
CA ASP A 267 41.01 22.39 19.50
C ASP A 267 39.69 21.60 19.43
N ASP A 268 39.21 21.15 20.59
CA ASP A 268 37.83 20.65 20.78
C ASP A 268 37.01 21.68 21.55
N HIS A 269 35.88 22.10 20.98
CA HIS A 269 35.01 23.13 21.53
C HIS A 269 33.61 22.56 21.76
N LEU A 270 33.18 22.51 23.02
CA LEU A 270 31.84 22.07 23.40
C LEU A 270 31.04 23.22 24.04
N THR A 271 29.89 23.54 23.46
CA THR A 271 28.88 24.42 24.09
C THR A 271 27.61 23.63 24.34
N VAL A 272 27.16 23.60 25.59
CA VAL A 272 25.86 23.03 25.99
C VAL A 272 24.99 24.15 26.52
N GLY A 273 23.88 24.43 25.86
CA GLY A 273 23.03 25.60 26.16
C GLY A 273 22.24 25.51 27.46
N VAL A 274 22.00 24.30 27.97
CA VAL A 274 21.18 24.06 29.17
C VAL A 274 21.90 23.17 30.17
N THR A 275 21.87 21.85 29.97
CA THR A 275 22.42 20.88 30.93
C THR A 275 23.24 19.82 30.22
N GLN A 276 24.42 19.52 30.76
CA GLN A 276 25.23 18.37 30.37
C GLN A 276 25.13 17.31 31.47
N HIS A 277 24.71 16.10 31.12
CA HIS A 277 24.76 14.95 32.00
C HIS A 277 25.85 14.00 31.52
N VAL A 278 26.76 13.62 32.42
CA VAL A 278 27.82 12.63 32.14
C VAL A 278 27.77 11.60 33.25
N LYS A 279 27.54 10.34 32.88
CA LYS A 279 27.62 9.18 33.78
C LYS A 279 28.68 8.24 33.22
N VAL A 280 29.64 7.87 34.04
CA VAL A 280 30.73 6.95 33.68
C VAL A 280 30.64 5.74 34.62
N GLY A 281 30.70 4.53 34.07
CA GLY A 281 30.51 3.29 34.84
C GLY A 281 31.66 2.99 35.79
N THR A 282 32.90 3.09 35.30
CA THR A 282 34.09 2.63 36.04
C THR A 282 34.97 3.79 36.48
N ALA A 283 35.57 4.53 35.55
CA ALA A 283 36.50 5.62 35.87
C ALA A 283 36.50 6.70 34.79
N GLN A 284 36.63 7.96 35.23
CA GLN A 284 36.88 9.10 34.35
C GLN A 284 38.32 9.57 34.53
N PHE A 285 39.13 9.46 33.48
CA PHE A 285 40.51 9.94 33.46
C PHE A 285 40.58 11.26 32.70
N VAL A 286 41.17 12.28 33.32
CA VAL A 286 41.38 13.60 32.70
C VAL A 286 42.82 14.04 32.93
N GLU A 287 43.57 14.20 31.85
CA GLU A 287 44.92 14.75 31.85
C GLU A 287 44.93 16.03 31.01
N ALA A 288 45.54 17.09 31.55
CA ALA A 288 45.82 18.31 30.80
C ALA A 288 47.28 18.71 31.04
N GLY A 289 47.98 19.11 29.98
CA GLY A 289 49.39 19.50 30.07
C GLY A 289 49.64 20.80 30.86
N GLU A 290 48.66 21.70 30.89
CA GLU A 290 48.78 23.02 31.53
C GLU A 290 47.75 23.25 32.65
N GLU A 291 46.44 23.15 32.36
CA GLU A 291 45.39 23.53 33.31
C GLU A 291 44.10 22.71 33.14
N ILE A 292 43.48 22.33 34.27
CA ILE A 292 42.07 21.90 34.34
C ILE A 292 41.34 22.91 35.22
N HIS A 293 40.35 23.61 34.66
CA HIS A 293 39.61 24.68 35.36
C HIS A 293 38.11 24.38 35.43
N TYR A 294 37.58 24.17 36.64
CA TYR A 294 36.15 24.07 36.90
C TYR A 294 35.62 25.38 37.48
N HIS A 295 34.85 26.14 36.70
CA HIS A 295 34.20 27.38 37.14
C HIS A 295 32.67 27.24 37.13
N ALA A 296 32.02 27.46 38.28
CA ALA A 296 30.57 27.55 38.38
C ALA A 296 30.16 28.85 39.08
N GLY A 297 29.18 29.57 38.53
CA GLY A 297 28.75 30.88 39.06
C GLY A 297 28.07 30.83 40.43
N ASN A 298 27.66 29.65 40.91
CA ASN A 298 26.97 29.50 42.20
C ASN A 298 27.60 28.40 43.07
N LYS A 299 27.61 27.14 42.60
CA LYS A 299 28.07 26.00 43.39
C LYS A 299 28.85 25.02 42.54
N VAL A 300 29.99 24.56 43.07
CA VAL A 300 30.67 23.32 42.64
C VAL A 300 30.53 22.32 43.78
N VAL A 301 30.14 21.08 43.46
CA VAL A 301 30.04 19.97 44.41
C VAL A 301 30.92 18.85 43.89
N VAL A 302 31.82 18.35 44.72
CA VAL A 302 32.62 17.16 44.44
C VAL A 302 32.44 16.23 45.63
N GLU A 303 31.86 15.07 45.36
CA GLU A 303 31.54 14.06 46.36
C GLU A 303 32.27 12.77 46.01
N GLY A 304 32.92 12.17 47.00
CA GLY A 304 33.47 10.82 46.91
C GLY A 304 32.90 10.02 48.08
N GLU A 305 32.33 8.85 47.79
CA GLU A 305 31.68 8.03 48.82
C GLU A 305 32.69 7.47 49.83
N MET A 306 33.83 7.00 49.33
CA MET A 306 34.87 6.34 50.13
C MET A 306 36.02 7.28 50.46
N GLU A 307 36.51 8.02 49.47
CA GLU A 307 37.67 8.88 49.61
C GLU A 307 37.60 10.06 48.62
N LEU A 308 38.02 11.24 49.07
CA LEU A 308 38.36 12.38 48.22
C LEU A 308 39.77 12.84 48.55
N THR A 309 40.66 12.87 47.56
CA THR A 309 42.08 13.19 47.76
C THR A 309 42.56 14.25 46.76
N ALA A 310 43.21 15.31 47.26
CA ALA A 310 43.91 16.32 46.46
C ALA A 310 45.40 16.31 46.83
N LYS A 311 46.29 16.19 45.83
CA LYS A 311 47.75 16.13 46.01
C LYS A 311 48.44 17.20 45.16
N ALA A 312 49.42 17.90 45.72
CA ALA A 312 50.24 18.86 45.00
C ALA A 312 51.62 19.05 45.67
N GLY A 313 52.71 19.03 44.90
CA GLY A 313 54.06 19.37 45.38
C GLY A 313 54.54 18.59 46.63
N GLY A 314 54.13 17.33 46.78
CA GLY A 314 54.43 16.49 47.95
C GLY A 314 53.52 16.71 49.17
N SER A 315 52.57 17.65 49.10
CA SER A 315 51.52 17.88 50.11
C SER A 315 50.19 17.27 49.66
N PHE A 316 49.30 16.94 50.61
CA PHE A 316 47.97 16.43 50.29
C PHE A 316 46.89 16.76 51.33
N VAL A 317 45.66 16.76 50.85
CA VAL A 317 44.43 16.74 51.66
C VAL A 317 43.66 15.49 51.27
N LYS A 318 43.28 14.69 52.26
CA LYS A 318 42.46 13.50 52.09
C LYS A 318 41.26 13.54 53.01
N VAL A 319 40.09 13.22 52.48
CA VAL A 319 38.83 13.07 53.22
C VAL A 319 38.35 11.64 53.03
N ASP A 320 38.12 10.92 54.12
CA ASP A 320 37.58 9.55 54.12
C ASP A 320 36.67 9.33 55.34
N ALA A 321 36.17 8.11 55.53
CA ALA A 321 35.30 7.76 56.66
C ALA A 321 35.96 7.98 58.06
N GLY A 322 37.29 8.04 58.13
CA GLY A 322 38.05 8.33 59.34
C GLY A 322 38.23 9.82 59.64
N GLY A 323 37.91 10.71 58.71
CA GLY A 323 37.94 12.17 58.87
C GLY A 323 38.78 12.87 57.80
N VAL A 324 39.31 14.06 58.16
CA VAL A 324 40.13 14.90 57.26
C VAL A 324 41.61 14.80 57.66
N THR A 325 42.45 14.31 56.75
CA THR A 325 43.92 14.26 56.89
C THR A 325 44.56 15.35 56.05
N ILE A 326 45.39 16.19 56.66
CA ILE A 326 46.16 17.25 55.98
C ILE A 326 47.65 17.02 56.26
N SER A 327 48.47 16.93 55.22
CA SER A 327 49.91 16.69 55.35
C SER A 327 50.70 17.56 54.37
N GLY A 328 51.72 18.26 54.87
CA GLY A 328 52.61 19.13 54.09
C GLY A 328 53.71 19.72 54.97
N ALA A 329 54.75 20.28 54.36
CA ALA A 329 55.89 20.86 55.09
C ALA A 329 55.48 22.04 55.99
N GLU A 330 54.50 22.83 55.57
CA GLU A 330 53.93 23.95 56.32
C GLU A 330 52.42 24.05 56.03
N VAL A 331 51.56 24.09 57.06
CA VAL A 331 50.10 24.21 56.93
C VAL A 331 49.67 25.59 57.45
N LYS A 332 49.25 26.48 56.56
CA LYS A 332 48.82 27.85 56.88
C LYS A 332 47.30 27.93 56.99
N ALA A 333 46.78 28.02 58.23
CA ALA A 333 45.37 28.26 58.49
C ALA A 333 45.14 29.74 58.84
N ASN A 334 44.26 30.42 58.08
CA ASN A 334 43.88 31.82 58.28
C ASN A 334 45.05 32.84 58.24
N SER A 335 46.13 32.56 57.51
CA SER A 335 47.37 33.36 57.51
C SER A 335 47.50 34.40 56.37
N GLY A 336 46.42 34.69 55.63
CA GLY A 336 46.36 35.85 54.71
C GLY A 336 46.92 35.69 53.28
N GLY A 337 46.71 34.55 52.61
CA GLY A 337 47.09 34.34 51.19
C GLY A 337 45.95 34.64 50.19
N SER A 338 46.29 34.77 48.90
CA SER A 338 45.34 34.86 47.77
C SER A 338 45.22 33.51 47.03
N PRO A 339 44.01 33.13 46.54
CA PRO A 339 43.85 31.94 45.72
C PRO A 339 44.51 32.09 44.34
N GLY A 340 44.78 30.97 43.67
CA GLY A 340 45.12 30.97 42.24
C GLY A 340 43.93 31.41 41.38
N ALA A 341 44.20 31.96 40.19
CA ALA A 341 43.19 32.34 39.21
C ALA A 341 43.31 31.42 37.98
N GLY A 342 42.20 30.81 37.56
CA GLY A 342 42.16 29.98 36.35
C GLY A 342 41.90 30.79 35.09
N THR A 343 42.24 30.22 33.93
CA THR A 343 42.06 30.86 32.62
C THR A 343 40.57 30.93 32.23
N GLY A 344 40.14 32.01 31.58
CA GLY A 344 38.75 32.21 31.14
C GLY A 344 38.37 31.37 29.90
N ILE A 345 37.07 31.21 29.66
CA ILE A 345 36.53 30.46 28.50
C ILE A 345 36.68 31.26 27.19
N ALA A 346 37.17 30.61 26.13
CA ALA A 346 37.27 31.17 24.77
C ALA A 346 36.76 30.18 23.70
N ILE A 347 35.45 29.91 23.68
CA ILE A 347 34.82 28.95 22.75
C ILE A 347 34.60 29.55 21.35
N LEU A 348 34.91 28.78 20.29
CA LEU A 348 34.52 29.06 18.91
C LEU A 348 33.15 28.44 18.59
N THR A 349 32.28 29.18 17.91
CA THR A 349 30.93 28.71 17.56
C THR A 349 30.92 27.88 16.27
N PRO A 350 30.08 26.84 16.16
CA PRO A 350 29.90 26.09 14.92
C PRO A 350 29.44 26.95 13.74
N ILE A 351 29.84 26.57 12.53
CA ILE A 351 29.36 27.15 11.27
C ILE A 351 28.18 26.31 10.78
N ILE A 352 27.04 26.94 10.49
CA ILE A 352 25.83 26.25 10.02
C ILE A 352 26.00 25.87 8.54
N PRO A 353 25.64 24.63 8.12
CA PRO A 353 25.61 24.25 6.72
C PRO A 353 24.78 25.23 5.88
N GLY A 354 25.21 25.48 4.65
CA GLY A 354 24.35 26.19 3.69
C GLY A 354 23.09 25.38 3.38
N ALA A 355 21.99 26.06 3.02
CA ALA A 355 20.78 25.36 2.57
C ALA A 355 21.12 24.46 1.37
N ALA A 356 20.66 23.20 1.40
CA ALA A 356 20.67 22.35 0.22
C ALA A 356 19.99 23.12 -0.92
N ALA A 357 20.58 23.08 -2.12
CA ALA A 357 20.04 23.82 -3.24
C ALA A 357 18.61 23.32 -3.52
N ALA A 358 17.62 24.20 -3.35
CA ALA A 358 16.27 23.93 -3.83
C ALA A 358 16.36 23.86 -5.36
N ALA A 359 16.35 22.64 -5.91
CA ALA A 359 16.35 22.44 -7.34
C ALA A 359 15.03 22.99 -7.90
N ILE A 360 15.05 24.22 -8.41
CA ILE A 360 13.95 24.77 -9.20
C ILE A 360 14.00 24.08 -10.56
N ALA A 361 12.92 23.38 -10.92
CA ALA A 361 12.81 22.70 -12.21
C ALA A 361 13.17 23.66 -13.36
N GLY A 362 14.20 23.30 -14.14
CA GLY A 362 14.63 24.07 -15.31
C GLY A 362 15.72 25.11 -15.10
N GLN A 363 16.33 25.24 -13.92
CA GLN A 363 17.51 26.11 -13.70
C GLN A 363 18.77 25.30 -13.34
N LEU A 364 19.93 25.70 -13.88
CA LEU A 364 21.24 25.17 -13.49
C LEU A 364 21.53 25.52 -12.02
N LEU A 365 22.02 24.55 -11.24
CA LEU A 365 22.51 24.77 -9.88
C LEU A 365 23.59 25.87 -9.87
N SER A 366 23.38 26.94 -9.10
CA SER A 366 24.39 27.97 -8.89
C SER A 366 25.54 27.41 -8.05
N SER A 367 26.78 27.58 -8.51
CA SER A 367 27.97 27.08 -7.82
C SER A 367 28.11 27.68 -6.41
N PRO A 368 28.46 26.88 -5.39
CA PRO A 368 28.74 27.40 -4.05
C PRO A 368 30.03 28.25 -4.03
N PRO A 369 30.15 29.22 -3.10
CA PRO A 369 31.28 30.15 -3.07
C PRO A 369 32.60 29.45 -2.76
N VAL A 370 33.57 29.59 -3.66
CA VAL A 370 34.93 29.02 -3.55
C VAL A 370 35.81 29.91 -2.66
N GLY A 371 36.16 29.45 -1.46
CA GLY A 371 37.23 30.01 -0.63
C GLY A 371 38.58 29.34 -0.94
N LYS A 372 39.61 30.14 -1.21
CA LYS A 372 40.93 29.71 -1.75
C LYS A 372 41.74 28.81 -0.81
N PHE A 373 42.41 27.84 -1.43
CA PHE A 373 43.38 26.86 -0.91
C PHE A 373 44.63 27.47 -0.26
N ASN A 374 45.19 26.76 0.72
CA ASN A 374 46.64 26.72 1.00
C ASN A 374 47.04 25.27 1.36
N ALA A 375 48.25 24.89 0.93
CA ALA A 375 48.76 23.52 0.80
C ALA A 375 49.37 22.92 2.09
N ALA A 376 49.53 21.58 2.05
CA ALA A 376 50.05 20.64 3.06
C ALA A 376 51.50 20.90 3.56
N PRO A 377 51.98 20.11 4.55
CA PRO A 377 52.88 19.00 4.18
C PRO A 377 52.77 17.69 4.99
N ASP A 378 53.32 16.64 4.37
CA ASP A 378 53.46 15.21 4.74
C ASP A 378 54.33 14.89 5.97
N SER A 379 54.05 13.76 6.66
CA SER A 379 54.92 12.56 6.79
C SER A 379 54.62 11.67 8.03
N ALA A 380 54.69 10.35 7.83
CA ALA A 380 54.50 9.19 8.75
C ALA A 380 55.69 8.99 9.75
N PRO A 381 55.82 7.96 10.66
CA PRO A 381 55.22 6.59 10.66
C PRO A 381 54.99 5.96 12.11
N PRO A 382 55.05 4.63 12.39
CA PRO A 382 54.02 3.91 13.18
C PRO A 382 54.49 3.40 14.57
N ALA A 383 53.57 2.99 15.45
CA ALA A 383 53.87 2.13 16.61
C ALA A 383 52.64 1.32 17.07
N VAL A 384 52.68 -0.01 16.89
CA VAL A 384 52.80 -1.07 17.91
C VAL A 384 51.54 -1.27 18.75
N GLU A 385 50.82 -2.35 18.43
CA GLU A 385 49.76 -2.96 19.25
C GLU A 385 50.38 -3.70 20.44
N GLU A 386 49.87 -3.43 21.64
CA GLU A 386 49.95 -4.34 22.78
C GLU A 386 48.53 -4.78 23.13
N GLU A 387 48.35 -6.10 23.18
CA GLU A 387 47.16 -6.80 23.67
C GLU A 387 46.98 -6.52 25.17
N LEU A 388 45.75 -6.17 25.56
CA LEU A 388 45.29 -6.29 26.93
C LEU A 388 43.98 -7.07 26.93
N GLU A 389 44.05 -8.23 27.57
CA GLU A 389 42.92 -9.10 27.93
C GLU A 389 41.98 -8.33 28.88
N GLU A 390 40.71 -8.17 28.50
CA GLU A 390 39.65 -7.75 29.43
C GLU A 390 38.92 -9.00 29.93
N GLU A 391 38.89 -9.16 31.26
CA GLU A 391 38.08 -10.17 31.95
C GLU A 391 36.60 -9.83 31.78
N GLU A 392 35.84 -10.71 31.11
CA GLU A 392 34.38 -10.63 31.04
C GLU A 392 33.77 -10.97 32.42
N GLU A 393 33.06 -10.01 33.03
CA GLU A 393 32.13 -10.33 34.13
C GLU A 393 30.94 -11.12 33.54
N GLU A 394 30.77 -12.38 33.96
CA GLU A 394 29.59 -13.19 33.65
C GLU A 394 28.33 -12.52 34.22
N VAL A 395 27.52 -11.90 33.37
CA VAL A 395 26.18 -11.41 33.74
C VAL A 395 25.26 -12.63 33.88
N GLU A 396 24.77 -12.91 35.09
CA GLU A 396 23.77 -13.97 35.31
C GLU A 396 22.45 -13.59 34.59
N LEU A 397 22.17 -14.29 33.48
CA LEU A 397 20.96 -14.08 32.68
C LEU A 397 19.76 -14.80 33.32
N GLU A 398 18.64 -14.11 33.45
CA GLU A 398 17.43 -14.65 34.06
C GLU A 398 16.35 -15.06 33.05
N ASP A 399 15.77 -16.22 33.27
CA ASP A 399 14.74 -16.80 32.41
C ASP A 399 13.32 -16.34 32.79
N ILE A 400 12.55 -15.86 31.79
CA ILE A 400 11.20 -15.31 31.92
C ILE A 400 10.18 -16.02 31.01
N THR A 401 8.89 -15.99 31.38
CA THR A 401 7.79 -16.34 30.46
C THR A 401 7.35 -15.10 29.68
N LEU A 402 7.48 -15.16 28.36
CA LEU A 402 6.94 -14.16 27.45
C LEU A 402 5.49 -14.50 27.10
N ARG A 403 4.54 -13.64 27.46
CA ARG A 403 3.15 -13.76 27.04
C ARG A 403 2.85 -12.78 25.91
N VAL A 404 2.24 -13.24 24.82
CA VAL A 404 1.96 -12.43 23.63
C VAL A 404 0.47 -12.44 23.31
N GLY A 405 -0.16 -11.28 23.42
CA GLY A 405 -1.53 -11.04 22.96
C GLY A 405 -1.56 -10.79 21.45
N MET A 406 -2.19 -11.68 20.69
CA MET A 406 -2.32 -11.61 19.23
C MET A 406 -3.74 -11.20 18.85
N PHE A 407 -3.90 -10.09 18.10
CA PHE A 407 -5.20 -9.49 17.81
C PHE A 407 -5.44 -9.36 16.30
N PHE A 408 -6.26 -10.25 15.74
CA PHE A 408 -6.57 -10.31 14.30
C PHE A 408 -7.90 -9.64 13.96
N ASP A 409 -7.87 -8.47 13.32
CA ASP A 409 -9.11 -7.73 13.05
C ASP A 409 -9.93 -8.31 11.86
N GLY A 410 -11.20 -7.93 11.79
CA GLY A 410 -12.16 -8.36 10.77
C GLY A 410 -11.91 -7.74 9.39
N THR A 411 -12.54 -8.33 8.38
CA THR A 411 -12.47 -7.84 6.99
C THR A 411 -12.92 -6.38 6.91
N GLY A 412 -12.13 -5.52 6.26
CA GLY A 412 -12.47 -4.10 6.13
C GLY A 412 -12.27 -3.28 7.42
N ASN A 413 -11.89 -3.87 8.55
CA ASN A 413 -11.52 -3.10 9.75
C ASN A 413 -10.03 -2.74 9.72
N ASN A 414 -9.74 -1.52 10.17
CA ASN A 414 -8.38 -1.08 10.42
C ASN A 414 -8.39 -0.02 11.53
N ARG A 415 -7.81 -0.35 12.69
CA ARG A 415 -7.79 0.52 13.87
C ARG A 415 -7.29 1.93 13.55
N ASN A 416 -6.16 2.06 12.86
CA ASN A 416 -5.55 3.36 12.56
C ASN A 416 -6.41 4.19 11.60
N ASN A 417 -6.98 3.57 10.57
CA ASN A 417 -7.85 4.27 9.60
C ASN A 417 -9.15 4.75 10.25
N SER A 418 -9.78 3.90 11.08
CA SER A 418 -10.99 4.26 11.84
C SER A 418 -10.74 5.38 12.86
N GLU A 419 -9.61 5.35 13.57
CA GLU A 419 -9.24 6.42 14.52
C GLU A 419 -9.00 7.76 13.80
N ARG A 420 -8.36 7.74 12.63
CA ARG A 420 -8.03 8.93 11.85
C ARG A 420 -9.26 9.72 11.41
N VAL A 421 -10.32 9.01 11.04
CA VAL A 421 -11.59 9.62 10.57
C VAL A 421 -12.64 9.73 11.67
N PHE A 422 -12.28 9.50 12.95
CA PHE A 422 -13.24 9.51 14.05
C PHE A 422 -14.09 10.78 14.10
N GLY A 423 -13.46 11.94 13.86
CA GLY A 423 -14.13 13.24 13.84
C GLY A 423 -15.20 13.38 12.76
N CYS A 424 -15.14 12.57 11.70
CA CYS A 424 -16.13 12.54 10.63
C CYS A 424 -17.42 11.79 11.02
N PHE A 425 -17.38 10.97 12.07
CA PHE A 425 -18.52 10.21 12.58
C PHE A 425 -19.22 10.85 13.78
N ALA A 426 -18.62 11.90 14.37
CA ALA A 426 -19.02 12.35 15.68
C ALA A 426 -20.53 12.69 15.72
N PRO A 427 -21.26 12.21 16.74
CA PRO A 427 -22.73 12.09 16.74
C PRO A 427 -23.50 13.41 16.56
N ASP A 428 -22.83 14.55 16.73
CA ASP A 428 -23.39 15.90 16.63
C ASP A 428 -22.81 16.71 15.45
N VAL A 429 -21.94 16.11 14.64
CA VAL A 429 -21.33 16.82 13.51
C VAL A 429 -22.30 16.77 12.34
N ASN A 430 -23.18 17.78 12.30
CA ASN A 430 -23.85 18.15 11.07
C ASN A 430 -22.76 18.61 10.09
N LEU A 431 -22.18 17.68 9.34
CA LEU A 431 -21.05 17.93 8.45
C LEU A 431 -21.36 19.06 7.45
N GLU A 432 -22.62 19.32 7.12
CA GLU A 432 -23.03 20.47 6.31
C GLU A 432 -22.77 21.83 7.01
N GLU A 433 -22.85 21.89 8.34
CA GLU A 433 -22.63 23.08 9.17
C GLU A 433 -21.21 23.13 9.80
N ALA A 434 -20.39 22.10 9.59
CA ALA A 434 -19.00 22.05 10.07
C ALA A 434 -18.09 23.04 9.32
N ALA A 435 -16.95 23.36 9.95
CA ALA A 435 -15.92 24.21 9.34
C ALA A 435 -15.39 23.59 8.03
N GLU A 436 -14.99 24.46 7.08
CA GLU A 436 -14.65 24.05 5.71
C GLU A 436 -13.50 23.03 5.64
N ASP A 437 -12.53 23.16 6.53
CA ASP A 437 -11.40 22.25 6.70
C ASP A 437 -11.84 20.84 7.12
N ILE A 438 -12.78 20.73 8.08
CA ILE A 438 -13.35 19.45 8.52
C ILE A 438 -14.14 18.80 7.38
N ARG A 439 -14.92 19.59 6.62
CA ARG A 439 -15.67 19.09 5.46
C ARG A 439 -14.75 18.55 4.37
N GLN A 440 -13.71 19.29 4.02
CA GLN A 440 -12.73 18.86 3.02
C GLN A 440 -11.98 17.61 3.47
N PHE A 441 -11.59 17.54 4.75
CA PHE A 441 -10.95 16.36 5.32
C PHE A 441 -11.84 15.11 5.25
N CYS A 442 -13.10 15.21 5.66
CA CYS A 442 -14.03 14.08 5.61
C CYS A 442 -14.41 13.70 4.17
N ALA A 443 -14.60 14.68 3.27
CA ALA A 443 -14.87 14.42 1.86
C ALA A 443 -13.68 13.71 1.17
N ALA A 444 -12.44 14.08 1.49
CA ALA A 444 -11.25 13.42 0.97
C ALA A 444 -11.18 11.93 1.36
N HIS A 445 -11.78 11.55 2.48
CA HIS A 445 -11.88 10.16 2.94
C HIS A 445 -13.20 9.48 2.54
N GLY A 446 -14.01 10.09 1.67
CA GLY A 446 -15.19 9.48 1.06
C GLY A 446 -16.52 9.65 1.80
N TYR A 447 -16.58 10.55 2.79
CA TYR A 447 -17.85 10.94 3.43
C TYR A 447 -18.62 11.92 2.56
N ASP A 448 -19.93 11.66 2.38
CA ASP A 448 -20.78 12.47 1.49
C ASP A 448 -21.45 13.68 2.18
N GLY A 449 -21.22 13.84 3.49
CA GLY A 449 -21.84 14.89 4.32
C GLY A 449 -23.33 14.70 4.60
N LYS A 450 -23.98 13.67 4.01
CA LYS A 450 -25.42 13.37 4.11
C LYS A 450 -25.70 12.14 4.97
N GLY A 451 -24.69 11.70 5.73
CA GLY A 451 -24.77 10.55 6.64
C GLY A 451 -24.40 9.21 6.00
N SER A 452 -23.81 9.18 4.79
CA SER A 452 -23.24 7.95 4.24
C SER A 452 -21.73 7.90 4.46
N SER A 453 -21.24 6.77 4.96
CA SER A 453 -19.81 6.46 5.02
C SER A 453 -19.31 5.83 3.71
N PRO A 454 -17.99 5.90 3.43
CA PRO A 454 -17.37 5.17 2.33
C PRO A 454 -17.46 3.64 2.56
N ASP A 455 -17.37 2.88 1.46
CA ASP A 455 -17.39 1.40 1.48
C ASP A 455 -15.95 0.86 1.51
N ASN A 456 -15.17 1.30 2.50
CA ASN A 456 -13.76 0.94 2.74
C ASN A 456 -13.43 1.02 4.25
N SER A 457 -12.17 0.80 4.63
CA SER A 457 -11.75 0.77 6.04
C SER A 457 -11.94 2.09 6.79
N TYR A 458 -11.92 3.22 6.09
CA TYR A 458 -12.24 4.52 6.67
C TYR A 458 -13.73 4.68 6.98
N GLY A 459 -14.59 3.79 6.49
CA GLY A 459 -16.04 3.80 6.65
C GLY A 459 -16.58 3.11 7.89
N ASN A 460 -15.71 2.40 8.62
CA ASN A 460 -16.05 1.57 9.78
C ASN A 460 -15.60 2.23 11.10
N ASP A 461 -16.32 1.96 12.18
CA ASP A 461 -15.84 2.26 13.54
C ASP A 461 -14.80 1.22 14.00
N VAL A 462 -14.17 1.43 15.15
CA VAL A 462 -13.25 0.45 15.75
C VAL A 462 -13.95 -0.86 16.13
N SER A 463 -13.28 -1.98 15.89
CA SER A 463 -13.76 -3.31 16.27
C SER A 463 -13.53 -3.60 17.76
N ASN A 464 -14.17 -4.66 18.26
CA ASN A 464 -13.92 -5.18 19.60
C ASN A 464 -12.53 -5.80 19.73
N VAL A 465 -11.93 -6.31 18.64
CA VAL A 465 -10.54 -6.80 18.66
C VAL A 465 -9.57 -5.63 18.89
N ALA A 466 -9.78 -4.50 18.21
CA ALA A 466 -9.00 -3.28 18.44
C ALA A 466 -9.19 -2.73 19.87
N ARG A 467 -10.43 -2.73 20.38
CA ARG A 467 -10.70 -2.31 21.77
C ARG A 467 -10.04 -3.23 22.81
N LEU A 468 -9.98 -4.54 22.54
CA LEU A 468 -9.28 -5.49 23.41
C LEU A 468 -7.77 -5.23 23.35
N TYR A 469 -7.20 -5.06 22.15
CA TYR A 469 -5.79 -4.69 21.98
C TYR A 469 -5.41 -3.47 22.82
N ASP A 470 -6.20 -2.39 22.76
CA ASP A 470 -5.96 -1.17 23.55
C ASP A 470 -5.98 -1.40 25.07
N LEU A 471 -6.73 -2.39 25.55
CA LEU A 471 -6.79 -2.75 26.97
C LEU A 471 -5.73 -3.77 27.38
N TYR A 472 -5.09 -4.47 26.45
CA TYR A 472 -4.07 -5.45 26.80
C TYR A 472 -2.87 -4.73 27.44
N ILE A 473 -2.37 -5.29 28.54
CA ILE A 473 -1.18 -4.76 29.19
C ILE A 473 0.01 -5.11 28.29
N ASP A 474 0.62 -4.08 27.72
CA ASP A 474 1.84 -4.19 26.92
C ASP A 474 2.99 -3.56 27.69
N GLN A 475 4.08 -4.32 27.81
CA GLN A 475 5.28 -4.00 28.58
C GLN A 475 6.53 -4.08 27.70
N ALA A 476 6.39 -4.05 26.37
CA ALA A 476 7.51 -4.05 25.43
C ALA A 476 8.54 -2.94 25.73
N ASP A 477 8.05 -1.74 26.05
CA ASP A 477 8.86 -0.55 26.31
C ASP A 477 9.20 -0.34 27.79
N GLU A 478 8.89 -1.30 28.67
CA GLU A 478 9.12 -1.18 30.12
C GLU A 478 10.40 -1.92 30.55
N SER A 479 11.15 -1.32 31.47
CA SER A 479 12.22 -2.02 32.21
C SER A 479 11.61 -2.76 33.40
N LEU A 480 11.78 -4.07 33.42
CA LEU A 480 11.19 -4.95 34.43
C LEU A 480 12.09 -5.10 35.65
N PRO A 481 11.51 -5.31 36.84
CA PRO A 481 12.27 -5.67 38.03
C PRO A 481 13.09 -6.95 37.82
N ILE A 482 14.21 -7.05 38.55
CA ILE A 482 15.10 -8.22 38.50
C ILE A 482 14.30 -9.51 38.79
N ASP A 483 13.36 -9.54 39.73
CA ASP A 483 12.61 -10.75 40.06
C ASP A 483 11.42 -11.07 39.14
N ALA A 484 11.23 -10.33 38.05
CA ALA A 484 10.10 -10.49 37.13
C ALA A 484 10.10 -11.88 36.47
N LYS A 485 8.98 -12.61 36.60
CA LYS A 485 8.79 -13.96 36.04
C LYS A 485 7.99 -14.02 34.74
N THR A 486 7.28 -12.94 34.41
CA THR A 486 6.44 -12.86 33.21
C THR A 486 6.51 -11.45 32.61
N VAL A 487 6.52 -11.36 31.28
CA VAL A 487 6.33 -10.13 30.52
C VAL A 487 5.15 -10.29 29.57
N ASN A 488 4.39 -9.22 29.34
CA ASN A 488 3.24 -9.22 28.44
C ASN A 488 3.52 -8.29 27.26
N LEU A 489 3.41 -8.79 26.03
CA LEU A 489 3.53 -8.02 24.79
C LEU A 489 2.21 -8.09 24.02
N SER A 490 1.92 -7.06 23.23
CA SER A 490 0.72 -7.03 22.39
C SER A 490 1.06 -6.85 20.91
N VAL A 491 0.36 -7.57 20.03
CA VAL A 491 0.54 -7.50 18.58
C VAL A 491 -0.82 -7.39 17.91
N TYR A 492 -1.02 -6.29 17.19
CA TYR A 492 -2.20 -6.05 16.39
C TYR A 492 -1.94 -6.36 14.91
N VAL A 493 -2.87 -7.08 14.29
CA VAL A 493 -2.83 -7.48 12.88
C VAL A 493 -4.03 -6.86 12.17
N ASP A 494 -3.74 -6.05 11.14
CA ASP A 494 -4.75 -5.36 10.35
C ASP A 494 -5.78 -6.33 9.75
N GLY A 495 -7.01 -5.84 9.58
CA GLY A 495 -8.10 -6.61 9.01
C GLY A 495 -7.86 -7.12 7.60
N ILE A 496 -8.55 -8.19 7.21
CA ILE A 496 -8.42 -8.74 5.86
C ILE A 496 -8.84 -7.68 4.83
N GLY A 497 -7.99 -7.47 3.83
CA GLY A 497 -8.21 -6.52 2.75
C GLY A 497 -8.09 -5.04 3.12
N THR A 498 -7.41 -4.71 4.21
CA THR A 498 -7.07 -3.33 4.60
C THR A 498 -5.57 -3.10 4.68
N SER A 499 -5.13 -1.87 4.82
CA SER A 499 -3.73 -1.58 5.20
C SER A 499 -3.63 -0.27 5.96
N SER A 500 -2.79 -0.26 6.99
CA SER A 500 -2.41 0.94 7.73
C SER A 500 -1.35 1.79 6.99
N THR A 501 -0.68 1.23 5.98
CA THR A 501 0.44 1.87 5.25
C THR A 501 0.24 1.97 3.73
N GLY A 502 -0.82 1.37 3.20
CA GLY A 502 -1.17 1.35 1.78
C GLY A 502 -2.69 1.35 1.55
N GLU A 503 -3.13 1.09 0.32
CA GLU A 503 -4.55 1.06 -0.03
C GLU A 503 -5.25 -0.26 0.34
N ASP A 504 -6.56 -0.18 0.55
CA ASP A 504 -7.43 -1.33 0.78
C ASP A 504 -7.56 -2.21 -0.48
N SER A 505 -7.40 -3.54 -0.33
CA SER A 505 -7.57 -4.50 -1.41
C SER A 505 -9.00 -5.01 -1.49
N THR A 506 -9.81 -4.42 -2.38
CA THR A 506 -11.18 -4.91 -2.66
C THR A 506 -11.23 -6.38 -3.10
N PHE A 507 -10.18 -6.88 -3.75
CA PHE A 507 -10.04 -8.29 -4.09
C PHE A 507 -9.89 -9.16 -2.83
N SER A 508 -9.01 -8.77 -1.91
CA SER A 508 -8.79 -9.53 -0.67
C SER A 508 -10.00 -9.43 0.26
N GLN A 509 -10.68 -8.28 0.32
CA GLN A 509 -11.97 -8.13 1.03
C GLN A 509 -13.07 -9.00 0.43
N GLY A 510 -13.13 -9.13 -0.90
CA GLY A 510 -14.13 -9.95 -1.57
C GLY A 510 -13.89 -11.45 -1.43
N THR A 511 -12.63 -11.89 -1.52
CA THR A 511 -12.28 -13.31 -1.69
C THR A 511 -11.66 -13.96 -0.45
N GLY A 512 -11.08 -13.18 0.46
CA GLY A 512 -10.32 -13.70 1.61
C GLY A 512 -8.91 -14.20 1.25
N ILE A 513 -8.51 -14.13 -0.02
CA ILE A 513 -7.17 -14.49 -0.51
C ILE A 513 -6.45 -13.26 -1.09
N GLY A 514 -5.17 -13.41 -1.44
CA GLY A 514 -4.34 -12.34 -1.99
C GLY A 514 -3.43 -11.69 -0.94
N VAL A 515 -2.84 -10.55 -1.30
CA VAL A 515 -1.78 -9.88 -0.53
C VAL A 515 -2.22 -9.40 0.86
N GLN A 516 -3.53 -9.23 1.08
CA GLN A 516 -4.13 -8.89 2.37
C GLN A 516 -5.17 -9.95 2.79
N GLY A 517 -5.03 -11.19 2.31
CA GLY A 517 -5.92 -12.33 2.63
C GLY A 517 -5.64 -12.97 3.99
N VAL A 518 -6.43 -13.97 4.38
CA VAL A 518 -6.34 -14.65 5.69
C VAL A 518 -4.94 -15.23 5.93
N ARG A 519 -4.41 -16.01 4.99
CA ARG A 519 -3.06 -16.60 5.10
C ARG A 519 -1.98 -15.53 5.16
N ALA A 520 -2.10 -14.46 4.37
CA ALA A 520 -1.13 -13.36 4.37
C ALA A 520 -1.05 -12.68 5.74
N ARG A 521 -2.18 -12.50 6.44
CA ARG A 521 -2.21 -11.97 7.81
C ARG A 521 -1.52 -12.86 8.83
N VAL A 522 -1.62 -14.17 8.65
CA VAL A 522 -0.89 -15.13 9.50
C VAL A 522 0.61 -15.06 9.21
N GLU A 523 1.01 -14.97 7.93
CA GLU A 523 2.40 -14.84 7.50
C GLU A 523 3.05 -13.48 7.87
N GLU A 524 2.25 -12.45 8.15
CA GLU A 524 2.70 -11.15 8.66
C GLU A 524 3.02 -11.16 10.17
N THR A 525 2.56 -12.17 10.91
CA THR A 525 2.76 -12.22 12.37
C THR A 525 4.20 -12.32 12.83
N PRO A 526 5.11 -13.11 12.19
CA PRO A 526 6.47 -13.26 12.71
C PRO A 526 7.28 -11.96 12.78
N PRO A 527 7.34 -11.09 11.75
CA PRO A 527 8.06 -9.82 11.88
C PRO A 527 7.43 -8.87 12.91
N LEU A 528 6.12 -8.91 13.13
CA LEU A 528 5.45 -8.10 14.16
C LEU A 528 5.82 -8.56 15.57
N ILE A 529 5.82 -9.87 15.82
CA ILE A 529 6.22 -10.46 17.10
C ILE A 529 7.70 -10.19 17.36
N LEU A 530 8.58 -10.39 16.37
CA LEU A 530 10.01 -10.11 16.50
C LEU A 530 10.29 -8.64 16.83
N LYS A 531 9.54 -7.71 16.24
CA LYS A 531 9.66 -6.29 16.56
C LYS A 531 9.34 -6.03 18.04
N ALA A 532 8.21 -6.54 18.53
CA ALA A 532 7.83 -6.39 19.94
C ALA A 532 8.84 -7.05 20.89
N MET A 533 9.34 -8.24 20.53
CA MET A 533 10.37 -8.95 21.29
C MET A 533 11.71 -8.22 21.32
N GLN A 534 12.11 -7.58 20.21
CA GLN A 534 13.33 -6.81 20.13
C GLN A 534 13.26 -5.54 21.00
N THR A 535 12.14 -4.82 20.93
CA THR A 535 11.86 -3.69 21.82
C THR A 535 11.93 -4.10 23.29
N PHE A 536 11.37 -5.26 23.64
CA PHE A 536 11.50 -5.82 24.99
C PHE A 536 12.97 -6.11 25.38
N GLN A 537 13.74 -6.76 24.51
CA GLN A 537 15.14 -7.13 24.79
C GLN A 537 16.04 -5.89 24.94
N ASP A 538 15.83 -4.87 24.13
CA ASP A 538 16.59 -3.62 24.18
C ASP A 538 16.43 -2.92 25.54
N ASN A 539 15.26 -3.09 26.19
CA ASN A 539 14.96 -2.54 27.51
C ASN A 539 15.29 -3.49 28.68
N ASN A 540 15.50 -4.79 28.41
CA ASN A 540 15.69 -5.85 29.41
C ASN A 540 16.81 -6.84 28.97
N PRO A 541 18.06 -6.37 28.81
CA PRO A 541 19.15 -7.18 28.25
C PRO A 541 19.57 -8.36 29.13
N ASP A 542 19.23 -8.32 30.43
CA ASP A 542 19.50 -9.36 31.42
C ASP A 542 18.49 -10.52 31.40
N LYS A 543 17.44 -10.42 30.58
CA LYS A 543 16.36 -11.42 30.50
C LYS A 543 16.44 -12.28 29.25
N ARG A 544 16.15 -13.57 29.40
CA ARG A 544 15.96 -14.55 28.32
C ARG A 544 14.59 -15.19 28.41
N VAL A 545 14.00 -15.53 27.27
CA VAL A 545 12.68 -16.14 27.17
C VAL A 545 12.80 -17.67 27.26
N ALA A 546 12.32 -18.23 28.36
CA ALA A 546 12.25 -19.68 28.57
C ALA A 546 10.92 -20.29 28.12
N LYS A 547 9.87 -19.48 27.99
CA LYS A 547 8.55 -19.93 27.53
C LYS A 547 7.82 -18.82 26.81
N ILE A 548 7.12 -19.16 25.73
CA ILE A 548 6.20 -18.26 25.01
C ILE A 548 4.76 -18.75 25.22
N GLU A 549 3.89 -17.88 25.71
CA GLU A 549 2.47 -18.15 25.89
C GLU A 549 1.60 -17.17 25.10
N PHE A 550 0.65 -17.66 24.30
CA PHE A 550 -0.19 -16.80 23.45
C PHE A 550 -1.61 -16.63 24.00
N ASP A 551 -2.12 -15.41 23.92
CA ASP A 551 -3.56 -15.11 24.03
C ASP A 551 -4.03 -14.59 22.67
N ILE A 552 -4.91 -15.33 21.99
CA ILE A 552 -5.24 -15.07 20.58
C ILE A 552 -6.68 -14.59 20.48
N PHE A 553 -6.89 -13.45 19.82
CA PHE A 553 -8.19 -12.85 19.59
C PHE A 553 -8.42 -12.63 18.10
N GLY A 554 -9.66 -12.79 17.66
CA GLY A 554 -10.01 -12.54 16.26
C GLY A 554 -11.46 -12.16 16.06
N PHE A 555 -11.75 -11.48 14.96
CA PHE A 555 -13.13 -11.21 14.51
C PHE A 555 -13.30 -11.58 13.04
N SER A 556 -14.41 -12.24 12.66
CA SER A 556 -14.76 -12.54 11.26
C SER A 556 -13.70 -13.41 10.57
N ARG A 557 -13.13 -12.95 9.45
CA ARG A 557 -11.94 -13.56 8.82
C ARG A 557 -10.68 -13.41 9.67
N GLY A 558 -10.60 -12.41 10.53
CA GLY A 558 -9.58 -12.32 11.58
C GLY A 558 -9.70 -13.48 12.57
N SER A 559 -10.90 -13.98 12.87
CA SER A 559 -11.07 -15.22 13.64
C SER A 559 -10.57 -16.45 12.89
N ALA A 560 -10.73 -16.49 11.56
CA ALA A 560 -10.14 -17.55 10.74
C ALA A 560 -8.61 -17.47 10.75
N ALA A 561 -8.03 -16.26 10.65
CA ALA A 561 -6.59 -16.04 10.80
C ALA A 561 -6.09 -16.40 12.20
N ALA A 562 -6.82 -16.07 13.26
CA ALA A 562 -6.52 -16.43 14.63
C ALA A 562 -6.47 -17.96 14.82
N ARG A 563 -7.45 -18.68 14.27
CA ARG A 563 -7.49 -20.16 14.30
C ARG A 563 -6.33 -20.77 13.50
N ASP A 564 -6.03 -20.22 12.33
CA ASP A 564 -4.91 -20.67 11.49
C ASP A 564 -3.54 -20.37 12.15
N PHE A 565 -3.37 -19.20 12.75
CA PHE A 565 -2.19 -18.84 13.54
C PHE A 565 -2.01 -19.77 14.75
N ALA A 566 -3.08 -20.08 15.48
CA ALA A 566 -3.03 -21.05 16.58
C ALA A 566 -2.47 -22.40 16.10
N ASN A 567 -2.96 -22.89 14.96
CA ASN A 567 -2.43 -24.11 14.35
C ASN A 567 -0.98 -23.97 13.89
N GLU A 568 -0.57 -22.82 13.33
CA GLU A 568 0.82 -22.60 12.93
C GLU A 568 1.78 -22.64 14.11
N VAL A 569 1.44 -21.99 15.21
CA VAL A 569 2.27 -21.95 16.42
C VAL A 569 2.42 -23.34 17.06
N LEU A 570 1.37 -24.16 17.01
CA LEU A 570 1.40 -25.53 17.54
C LEU A 570 2.18 -26.53 16.69
N LYS A 571 2.70 -26.15 15.51
CA LYS A 571 3.64 -26.98 14.72
C LYS A 571 5.04 -27.07 15.34
N GLY A 572 5.29 -26.41 16.46
CA GLY A 572 6.56 -26.43 17.17
C GLY A 572 7.70 -25.86 16.31
N ASN A 573 8.78 -26.63 16.14
CA ASN A 573 9.94 -26.20 15.34
C ASN A 573 9.66 -26.00 13.83
N GLN A 574 8.50 -26.46 13.33
CA GLN A 574 8.05 -26.21 11.96
C GLN A 574 7.18 -24.96 11.83
N SER A 575 6.83 -24.31 12.94
CA SER A 575 6.00 -23.11 12.94
C SER A 575 6.66 -21.96 12.15
N ILE A 576 5.83 -21.05 11.64
CA ILE A 576 6.30 -19.85 10.94
C ILE A 576 7.18 -18.96 11.82
N LEU A 577 6.94 -18.96 13.14
CA LEU A 577 7.72 -18.18 14.09
C LEU A 577 9.08 -18.83 14.38
N ALA A 578 9.13 -20.16 14.54
CA ALA A 578 10.39 -20.90 14.74
C ALA A 578 11.38 -20.75 13.57
N LYS A 579 10.88 -20.53 12.34
CA LYS A 579 11.73 -20.31 11.17
C LYS A 579 12.50 -18.99 11.21
N VAL A 580 11.92 -17.96 11.83
CA VAL A 580 12.54 -16.63 11.94
C VAL A 580 13.19 -16.40 13.31
N LEU A 581 12.82 -17.20 14.32
CA LEU A 581 13.39 -17.21 15.65
C LEU A 581 13.89 -18.63 16.00
N PRO A 582 15.02 -19.07 15.42
CA PRO A 582 15.53 -20.42 15.59
C PRO A 582 15.99 -20.69 17.02
N MET A 583 16.13 -21.98 17.37
CA MET A 583 16.73 -22.41 18.64
C MET A 583 18.13 -21.77 18.80
N GLY A 584 18.46 -21.34 20.02
CA GLY A 584 19.72 -20.65 20.32
C GLY A 584 19.76 -19.18 19.90
N ALA A 585 18.63 -18.59 19.47
CA ALA A 585 18.54 -17.14 19.34
C ALA A 585 18.85 -16.46 20.68
N PRO A 586 19.59 -15.33 20.72
CA PRO A 586 20.07 -14.73 21.98
C PRO A 586 18.97 -14.38 23.00
N ILE A 587 17.78 -14.03 22.51
CA ILE A 587 16.59 -13.74 23.33
C ILE A 587 15.97 -14.99 23.98
N LEU A 588 16.29 -16.20 23.51
CA LEU A 588 15.73 -17.45 24.03
C LEU A 588 16.69 -18.08 25.05
N SER A 589 16.12 -18.72 26.07
CA SER A 589 16.88 -19.58 27.00
C SER A 589 17.53 -20.73 26.25
N GLU A 590 18.69 -21.20 26.72
CA GLU A 590 19.40 -22.37 26.16
C GLU A 590 18.56 -23.64 26.19
N SER A 591 17.59 -23.72 27.10
CA SER A 591 16.68 -24.87 27.23
C SER A 591 15.48 -24.83 26.26
N PHE A 592 15.28 -23.73 25.53
CA PHE A 592 14.11 -23.54 24.67
C PHE A 592 14.20 -24.36 23.38
N SER A 593 13.18 -25.19 23.12
CA SER A 593 13.20 -26.18 22.02
C SER A 593 11.99 -26.14 21.08
N TRP A 594 11.15 -25.08 21.17
CA TRP A 594 9.89 -24.99 20.41
C TRP A 594 8.93 -26.16 20.66
N THR A 595 9.00 -26.82 21.82
CA THR A 595 8.11 -27.94 22.13
C THR A 595 6.70 -27.43 22.45
N PRO A 596 5.65 -27.81 21.66
CA PRO A 596 4.28 -27.39 21.92
C PRO A 596 3.80 -27.83 23.31
N HIS A 597 2.98 -27.02 23.95
CA HIS A 597 2.46 -27.17 25.31
C HIS A 597 3.49 -27.09 26.45
N SER A 598 4.79 -27.10 26.14
CA SER A 598 5.88 -26.88 27.10
C SER A 598 6.45 -25.46 26.94
N ASP A 599 7.22 -25.29 25.88
CA ASP A 599 8.00 -24.07 25.60
C ASP A 599 7.13 -23.05 24.88
N VAL A 600 6.16 -23.53 24.10
CA VAL A 600 5.17 -22.71 23.41
C VAL A 600 3.77 -23.22 23.72
N SER A 601 2.92 -22.39 24.29
CA SER A 601 1.55 -22.77 24.64
C SER A 601 0.54 -21.66 24.31
N ILE A 602 -0.73 -22.02 24.12
CA ILE A 602 -1.81 -21.04 23.95
C ILE A 602 -2.68 -21.08 25.20
N ASN A 603 -2.81 -19.94 25.86
CA ASN A 603 -3.60 -19.80 27.08
C ASN A 603 -5.08 -19.58 26.75
N PHE A 604 -5.38 -18.58 25.92
CA PHE A 604 -6.76 -18.22 25.59
C PHE A 604 -6.93 -18.03 24.08
N ILE A 605 -8.02 -18.55 23.51
CA ILE A 605 -8.47 -18.20 22.16
C ILE A 605 -9.87 -17.61 22.26
N GLY A 606 -10.01 -16.32 22.00
CA GLY A 606 -11.27 -15.57 22.05
C GLY A 606 -11.66 -15.03 20.68
N VAL A 607 -12.60 -15.68 20.00
CA VAL A 607 -13.01 -15.28 18.65
C VAL A 607 -14.44 -14.77 18.59
N TYR A 608 -14.66 -13.76 17.75
CA TYR A 608 -15.98 -13.23 17.42
C TYR A 608 -16.40 -13.78 16.06
N ASP A 609 -17.46 -14.58 16.06
CA ASP A 609 -18.24 -14.98 14.90
C ASP A 609 -17.41 -15.38 13.67
N THR A 610 -16.72 -16.52 13.74
CA THR A 610 -15.76 -16.95 12.72
C THR A 610 -16.43 -17.14 11.36
N VAL A 611 -16.00 -16.35 10.38
CA VAL A 611 -16.43 -16.42 8.97
C VAL A 611 -15.19 -16.46 8.10
N ALA A 612 -14.79 -17.66 7.65
CA ALA A 612 -13.64 -17.79 6.76
C ALA A 612 -13.97 -17.26 5.35
N ALA A 613 -15.11 -17.69 4.80
CA ALA A 613 -15.68 -17.25 3.53
C ALA A 613 -14.63 -17.07 2.41
N ILE A 614 -13.78 -18.08 2.22
CA ILE A 614 -12.74 -18.06 1.20
C ILE A 614 -13.37 -18.39 -0.15
N ALA A 615 -13.31 -17.46 -1.10
CA ALA A 615 -13.67 -17.72 -2.48
C ALA A 615 -12.39 -17.81 -3.31
N ASN A 616 -12.26 -18.84 -4.14
CA ASN A 616 -11.12 -19.03 -5.02
C ASN A 616 -11.53 -19.03 -6.50
N PRO A 617 -11.65 -17.83 -7.12
CA PRO A 617 -11.99 -17.68 -8.52
C PRO A 617 -11.08 -18.47 -9.48
N LEU A 618 -9.82 -18.70 -9.10
CA LEU A 618 -8.82 -19.36 -9.94
C LEU A 618 -9.11 -20.85 -10.17
N VAL A 619 -9.89 -21.48 -9.29
CA VAL A 619 -10.33 -22.88 -9.44
C VAL A 619 -11.82 -22.99 -9.74
N GLY A 620 -12.47 -21.88 -10.10
CA GLY A 620 -13.90 -21.84 -10.41
C GLY A 620 -14.81 -21.82 -9.18
N ASP A 621 -14.27 -21.61 -7.98
CA ASP A 621 -15.07 -21.42 -6.77
C ASP A 621 -15.35 -19.93 -6.53
N TRP A 622 -16.59 -19.54 -6.83
CA TRP A 622 -17.05 -18.16 -6.71
C TRP A 622 -17.85 -17.91 -5.42
N THR A 623 -18.01 -18.92 -4.54
CA THR A 623 -18.83 -18.82 -3.34
C THR A 623 -18.01 -19.00 -2.06
N GLY A 624 -18.10 -18.04 -1.14
CA GLY A 624 -17.55 -18.17 0.20
C GLY A 624 -18.50 -18.85 1.19
N ASN A 625 -19.67 -19.36 0.76
CA ASN A 625 -20.64 -20.01 1.66
C ASN A 625 -20.38 -21.51 1.88
N ASN A 626 -19.26 -22.05 1.37
CA ASN A 626 -18.92 -23.46 1.52
C ASN A 626 -17.90 -23.67 2.67
N ALA A 627 -17.62 -24.92 3.00
CA ALA A 627 -16.61 -25.29 4.02
C ALA A 627 -15.18 -25.35 3.45
N TYR A 628 -14.98 -25.01 2.17
CA TYR A 628 -13.70 -25.16 1.49
C TYR A 628 -12.82 -23.94 1.74
N ASN A 629 -11.80 -24.11 2.57
CA ASN A 629 -10.89 -23.04 2.99
C ASN A 629 -9.46 -23.33 2.52
N PRO A 630 -9.15 -23.21 1.22
CA PRO A 630 -7.84 -23.59 0.68
C PRO A 630 -6.72 -22.77 1.31
N GLY A 631 -5.68 -23.47 1.75
CA GLY A 631 -4.46 -22.85 2.26
C GLY A 631 -4.57 -22.29 3.68
N ILE A 632 -5.67 -22.49 4.42
CA ILE A 632 -5.78 -22.16 5.85
C ILE A 632 -6.30 -23.37 6.64
N ASN A 633 -5.80 -23.55 7.85
CA ASN A 633 -6.28 -24.57 8.78
C ASN A 633 -7.02 -23.90 9.93
N ILE A 634 -8.34 -23.89 9.86
CA ILE A 634 -9.16 -23.30 10.91
C ILE A 634 -9.59 -24.34 11.95
N HIS A 635 -9.39 -25.64 11.75
CA HIS A 635 -9.76 -26.64 12.75
C HIS A 635 -9.00 -26.41 14.07
N LEU A 636 -9.70 -26.31 15.21
CA LEU A 636 -9.03 -26.27 16.52
C LEU A 636 -9.22 -27.59 17.26
N ALA A 637 -8.12 -28.24 17.59
CA ALA A 637 -8.13 -29.43 18.43
C ALA A 637 -8.59 -29.08 19.88
N PRO A 638 -9.18 -30.03 20.63
CA PRO A 638 -9.67 -29.78 21.99
C PRO A 638 -8.60 -29.29 22.98
N ASP A 639 -7.34 -29.61 22.73
CA ASP A 639 -6.16 -29.25 23.53
C ASP A 639 -5.36 -28.08 22.93
N ALA A 640 -5.86 -27.45 21.86
CA ALA A 640 -5.16 -26.36 21.17
C ALA A 640 -4.85 -25.16 22.09
N ALA A 641 -5.71 -24.87 23.06
CA ALA A 641 -5.50 -23.85 24.08
C ALA A 641 -6.11 -24.26 25.42
N LYS A 642 -5.68 -23.65 26.53
CA LYS A 642 -6.30 -23.91 27.85
C LYS A 642 -7.78 -23.53 27.86
N LYS A 643 -8.14 -22.45 27.17
CA LYS A 643 -9.53 -22.03 27.01
C LYS A 643 -9.79 -21.49 25.61
N VAL A 644 -10.86 -22.00 24.98
CA VAL A 644 -11.40 -21.50 23.71
C VAL A 644 -12.81 -20.98 23.94
N VAL A 645 -13.12 -19.79 23.41
CA VAL A 645 -14.42 -19.15 23.45
C VAL A 645 -14.74 -18.56 22.07
N GLN A 646 -15.96 -18.80 21.59
CA GLN A 646 -16.48 -18.14 20.40
C GLN A 646 -17.80 -17.44 20.71
N LEU A 647 -17.89 -16.13 20.49
CA LEU A 647 -19.18 -15.44 20.52
C LEU A 647 -19.84 -15.54 19.15
N VAL A 648 -21.06 -16.04 19.08
CA VAL A 648 -21.77 -16.34 17.83
C VAL A 648 -23.00 -15.46 17.67
N ALA A 649 -23.13 -14.86 16.49
CA ALA A 649 -24.24 -13.97 16.17
C ALA A 649 -25.53 -14.77 15.94
N ARG A 650 -26.50 -14.66 16.86
CA ARG A 650 -27.79 -15.35 16.79
C ARG A 650 -28.64 -14.92 15.60
N ASN A 651 -28.52 -13.66 15.19
CA ASN A 651 -29.42 -13.04 14.22
C ASN A 651 -28.79 -12.80 12.86
N GLU A 652 -27.53 -13.23 12.65
CA GLU A 652 -26.89 -13.24 11.34
C GLU A 652 -27.56 -14.25 10.41
N ARG A 653 -27.84 -13.84 9.17
CA ARG A 653 -28.59 -14.64 8.19
C ARG A 653 -28.09 -14.46 6.75
N ARG A 654 -27.02 -13.70 6.52
CA ARG A 654 -26.49 -13.44 5.18
C ARG A 654 -25.87 -14.71 4.59
N TYR A 655 -26.10 -14.91 3.29
CA TYR A 655 -25.54 -16.02 2.53
C TYR A 655 -24.01 -16.05 2.57
N ASN A 656 -23.33 -14.90 2.49
CA ASN A 656 -21.87 -14.84 2.44
C ASN A 656 -21.19 -14.90 3.82
N PHE A 657 -21.96 -15.00 4.92
CA PHE A 657 -21.43 -14.97 6.28
C PHE A 657 -21.63 -16.32 6.97
N ALA A 658 -21.25 -17.41 6.31
CA ALA A 658 -21.32 -18.76 6.85
C ALA A 658 -20.50 -18.88 8.14
N LEU A 659 -21.12 -19.37 9.21
CA LEU A 659 -20.44 -19.58 10.49
C LEU A 659 -19.52 -20.80 10.40
N ASN A 660 -18.30 -20.69 10.91
CA ASN A 660 -17.45 -21.84 11.22
C ASN A 660 -17.52 -22.07 12.73
N SER A 661 -18.38 -22.99 13.17
CA SER A 661 -18.67 -23.28 14.57
C SER A 661 -17.45 -23.87 15.29
N LEU A 662 -17.31 -23.57 16.59
CA LEU A 662 -16.37 -24.27 17.50
C LEU A 662 -17.11 -25.25 18.43
N GLY A 663 -18.35 -25.60 18.09
CA GLY A 663 -19.16 -26.57 18.83
C GLY A 663 -19.51 -26.07 20.23
N SER A 664 -19.08 -26.80 21.26
CA SER A 664 -19.40 -26.47 22.66
C SER A 664 -18.75 -25.17 23.16
N ALA A 665 -17.78 -24.62 22.45
CA ALA A 665 -17.19 -23.32 22.75
C ALA A 665 -18.02 -22.12 22.25
N ASP A 666 -19.05 -22.36 21.45
CA ASP A 666 -19.93 -21.31 20.92
C ASP A 666 -20.90 -20.79 22.00
N ILE A 667 -20.90 -19.47 22.19
CA ILE A 667 -21.83 -18.72 23.04
C ILE A 667 -22.69 -17.86 22.12
N VAL A 668 -23.94 -18.29 21.92
CA VAL A 668 -24.88 -17.65 20.99
C VAL A 668 -25.53 -16.43 21.65
N LEU A 669 -25.32 -15.25 21.07
CA LEU A 669 -25.72 -13.96 21.63
C LEU A 669 -26.57 -13.14 20.63
N PRO A 670 -27.51 -12.30 21.11
CA PRO A 670 -28.40 -11.53 20.23
C PRO A 670 -27.63 -10.53 19.34
N GLY A 671 -28.05 -10.36 18.09
CA GLY A 671 -27.38 -9.46 17.15
C GLY A 671 -26.78 -10.17 15.94
N VAL A 672 -26.31 -9.37 15.00
CA VAL A 672 -25.66 -9.82 13.75
C VAL A 672 -24.13 -9.74 13.86
N HIS A 673 -23.42 -10.19 12.82
CA HIS A 673 -21.95 -10.33 12.83
C HIS A 673 -21.17 -9.16 13.46
N SER A 674 -21.40 -7.94 12.97
CA SER A 674 -20.71 -6.73 13.46
C SER A 674 -21.34 -6.12 14.72
N ASP A 675 -22.53 -6.57 15.13
CA ASP A 675 -23.01 -6.25 16.49
C ASP A 675 -22.11 -6.94 17.52
N LEU A 676 -21.58 -8.13 17.22
CA LEU A 676 -20.66 -8.86 18.09
C LEU A 676 -19.23 -8.37 17.96
N GLY A 677 -18.72 -8.28 16.73
CA GLY A 677 -17.33 -7.90 16.49
C GLY A 677 -17.03 -6.41 16.53
N GLY A 678 -18.05 -5.55 16.53
CA GLY A 678 -17.89 -4.11 16.33
C GLY A 678 -17.73 -3.72 14.86
N GLY A 679 -17.28 -2.50 14.60
CA GLY A 679 -17.15 -1.94 13.24
C GLY A 679 -18.36 -1.14 12.75
N TYR A 680 -19.53 -1.30 13.37
CA TYR A 680 -20.67 -0.43 13.08
C TYR A 680 -20.47 0.97 13.66
N LEU A 681 -20.91 1.97 12.91
CA LEU A 681 -20.90 3.37 13.34
C LEU A 681 -21.68 3.54 14.65
N PRO A 682 -21.23 4.42 15.57
CA PRO A 682 -21.93 4.70 16.82
C PRO A 682 -23.42 4.99 16.65
N LYS A 683 -23.77 5.65 15.54
CA LYS A 683 -25.12 6.00 15.16
C LYS A 683 -25.25 5.98 13.64
N ALA A 684 -26.10 5.10 13.10
CA ALA A 684 -26.32 4.92 11.67
C ALA A 684 -27.80 5.01 11.30
N MET A 685 -28.09 5.56 10.12
CA MET A 685 -29.43 5.48 9.52
C MET A 685 -29.49 4.27 8.59
N GLU A 686 -29.98 3.14 9.09
CA GLU A 686 -30.22 1.95 8.28
C GLU A 686 -31.29 2.25 7.22
N ARG A 687 -30.95 2.08 5.94
CA ARG A 687 -31.86 2.18 4.79
C ARG A 687 -31.74 0.90 3.98
N ILE A 688 -32.64 -0.04 4.22
CA ILE A 688 -32.48 -1.42 3.73
C ILE A 688 -33.72 -1.91 2.99
N LEU A 689 -33.48 -2.66 1.91
CA LEU A 689 -34.50 -3.41 1.20
C LEU A 689 -34.59 -4.82 1.82
N LEU A 690 -35.68 -5.12 2.53
CA LEU A 690 -35.91 -6.40 3.20
C LEU A 690 -36.45 -7.48 2.26
N SER A 691 -36.97 -7.09 1.09
CA SER A 691 -37.35 -8.03 0.05
C SER A 691 -36.64 -7.73 -1.27
N LYS A 692 -36.41 -8.78 -2.07
CA LYS A 692 -35.75 -8.66 -3.37
C LYS A 692 -36.55 -7.71 -4.28
N PRO A 693 -35.94 -6.65 -4.81
CA PRO A 693 -36.58 -5.78 -5.79
C PRO A 693 -37.12 -6.57 -6.98
N ARG A 694 -38.41 -6.45 -7.26
CA ARG A 694 -39.04 -7.07 -8.43
C ARG A 694 -39.45 -6.00 -9.43
N GLN A 695 -39.25 -6.30 -10.71
CA GLN A 695 -39.66 -5.44 -11.81
C GLN A 695 -40.91 -5.95 -12.52
N SER A 696 -41.71 -5.05 -13.08
CA SER A 696 -42.80 -5.35 -14.00
C SER A 696 -42.89 -4.26 -15.07
N ALA A 697 -42.98 -4.66 -16.34
CA ALA A 697 -43.21 -3.73 -17.44
C ALA A 697 -44.71 -3.39 -17.52
N VAL A 698 -45.05 -2.10 -17.55
CA VAL A 698 -46.42 -1.58 -17.70
C VAL A 698 -46.44 -0.41 -18.68
N GLU A 699 -47.61 -0.04 -19.19
CA GLU A 699 -47.75 1.18 -19.99
C GLU A 699 -47.44 2.42 -19.11
N GLU A 700 -46.88 3.47 -19.70
CA GLU A 700 -46.45 4.68 -18.95
C GLU A 700 -47.57 5.29 -18.08
N ARG A 701 -48.81 5.23 -18.56
CA ARG A 701 -50.03 5.71 -17.87
C ARG A 701 -50.53 4.82 -16.72
N THR A 702 -50.06 3.57 -16.63
CA THR A 702 -50.52 2.62 -15.60
C THR A 702 -49.98 3.05 -14.24
N SER A 703 -50.83 3.09 -13.21
CA SER A 703 -50.38 3.40 -11.85
C SER A 703 -49.45 2.30 -11.32
N PHE A 704 -48.41 2.67 -10.56
CA PHE A 704 -47.49 1.68 -9.97
C PHE A 704 -48.23 0.65 -9.09
N ALA A 705 -49.35 1.04 -8.48
CA ALA A 705 -50.15 0.17 -7.62
C ALA A 705 -50.80 -1.01 -8.37
N GLU A 706 -50.97 -0.89 -9.68
CA GLU A 706 -51.54 -1.95 -10.53
C GLU A 706 -50.51 -2.98 -10.98
N ALA A 707 -49.21 -2.64 -10.89
CA ALA A 707 -48.11 -3.48 -11.33
C ALA A 707 -47.98 -4.76 -10.48
N ASN A 708 -47.64 -5.88 -11.13
CA ASN A 708 -47.45 -7.16 -10.44
C ASN A 708 -46.28 -7.12 -9.44
N SER A 709 -45.24 -6.31 -9.70
CA SER A 709 -44.14 -6.06 -8.76
C SER A 709 -44.64 -5.49 -7.44
N TYR A 710 -45.52 -4.50 -7.48
CA TYR A 710 -46.12 -3.89 -6.29
C TYR A 710 -47.00 -4.87 -5.51
N LYS A 711 -47.87 -5.62 -6.20
CA LYS A 711 -48.73 -6.64 -5.56
C LYS A 711 -47.92 -7.73 -4.86
N ARG A 712 -46.80 -8.16 -5.45
CA ARG A 712 -45.86 -9.10 -4.80
C ARG A 712 -45.15 -8.46 -3.60
N ALA A 713 -44.78 -7.18 -3.68
CA ALA A 713 -44.21 -6.46 -2.54
C ALA A 713 -45.22 -6.32 -1.39
N GLN A 714 -46.52 -6.18 -1.66
CA GLN A 714 -47.56 -6.22 -0.62
C GLN A 714 -47.64 -7.58 0.09
N GLN A 715 -47.53 -8.68 -0.65
CA GLN A 715 -47.48 -10.03 -0.07
C GLN A 715 -46.24 -10.21 0.81
N ASP A 716 -45.08 -9.72 0.36
CA ASP A 716 -43.86 -9.73 1.16
C ASP A 716 -43.97 -8.84 2.39
N LEU A 717 -44.64 -7.68 2.29
CA LEU A 717 -44.85 -6.78 3.42
C LEU A 717 -45.65 -7.50 4.51
N SER A 718 -46.78 -8.14 4.16
CA SER A 718 -47.57 -8.90 5.14
C SER A 718 -46.75 -10.01 5.80
N ARG A 719 -46.01 -10.79 5.01
CA ARG A 719 -45.14 -11.85 5.55
C ARG A 719 -44.07 -11.30 6.49
N LEU A 720 -43.40 -10.20 6.13
CA LEU A 720 -42.35 -9.59 6.94
C LEU A 720 -42.91 -8.91 8.19
N GLN A 721 -44.11 -8.31 8.10
CA GLN A 721 -44.84 -7.78 9.26
C GLN A 721 -45.13 -8.90 10.27
N ASP A 722 -45.56 -10.07 9.81
CA ASP A 722 -45.78 -11.22 10.70
C ASP A 722 -44.47 -11.75 11.30
N GLN A 723 -43.41 -11.87 10.48
CA GLN A 723 -42.10 -12.38 10.93
C GLN A 723 -41.38 -11.45 11.92
N LEU A 724 -41.59 -10.14 11.80
CA LEU A 724 -40.92 -9.12 12.61
C LEU A 724 -41.88 -8.43 13.58
N ALA A 725 -43.10 -8.94 13.73
CA ALA A 725 -44.16 -8.36 14.57
C ALA A 725 -43.68 -8.09 16.01
N GLN A 726 -42.91 -9.03 16.56
CA GLN A 726 -42.39 -8.95 17.93
C GLN A 726 -41.41 -7.80 18.18
N TYR A 727 -40.87 -7.20 17.12
CA TYR A 727 -39.91 -6.09 17.21
C TYR A 727 -40.52 -4.73 16.86
N ASN A 728 -41.77 -4.72 16.37
CA ASN A 728 -42.53 -3.51 16.04
C ASN A 728 -41.75 -2.53 15.13
N LEU A 729 -41.10 -3.06 14.09
CA LEU A 729 -40.32 -2.27 13.13
C LEU A 729 -41.22 -1.57 12.10
N SER A 730 -40.85 -0.34 11.72
CA SER A 730 -41.54 0.39 10.66
C SER A 730 -41.14 -0.17 9.29
N LEU A 731 -42.12 -0.72 8.56
CA LEU A 731 -41.96 -1.31 7.24
C LEU A 731 -42.80 -0.56 6.21
N GLU A 732 -42.22 -0.24 5.06
CA GLU A 732 -42.90 0.43 3.96
C GLU A 732 -42.60 -0.26 2.61
N ILE A 733 -43.43 -0.02 1.60
CA ILE A 733 -43.12 -0.45 0.23
C ILE A 733 -42.51 0.74 -0.50
N ARG A 734 -41.27 0.59 -0.97
CA ARG A 734 -40.65 1.56 -1.86
C ARG A 734 -40.85 1.16 -3.30
N THR A 735 -41.21 2.16 -4.11
CA THR A 735 -41.42 2.04 -5.54
C THR A 735 -40.56 3.05 -6.30
N TRP A 736 -40.07 2.64 -7.46
CA TRP A 736 -39.40 3.53 -8.41
C TRP A 736 -39.72 3.11 -9.83
N GLU A 737 -39.79 4.09 -10.72
CA GLU A 737 -40.26 3.91 -12.09
C GLU A 737 -39.17 4.31 -13.07
N VAL A 738 -38.86 3.43 -14.03
CA VAL A 738 -37.82 3.66 -15.05
C VAL A 738 -38.46 3.58 -16.44
N PRO A 739 -38.54 4.70 -17.19
CA PRO A 739 -39.16 4.72 -18.51
C PRO A 739 -38.30 3.97 -19.54
N PHE A 740 -38.95 3.28 -20.49
CA PHE A 740 -38.28 2.66 -21.64
C PHE A 740 -39.19 2.62 -22.88
N ARG A 741 -38.60 2.43 -24.06
CA ARG A 741 -39.37 2.25 -25.31
C ARG A 741 -39.55 0.77 -25.60
N GLY A 742 -40.80 0.32 -25.66
CA GLY A 742 -41.11 -1.04 -26.11
C GLY A 742 -40.97 -1.17 -27.62
N THR A 743 -40.22 -2.16 -28.09
CA THR A 743 -40.17 -2.54 -29.51
C THR A 743 -41.16 -3.69 -29.75
N ASP A 744 -42.39 -3.34 -30.09
CA ASP A 744 -43.33 -4.31 -30.67
C ASP A 744 -43.60 -3.93 -32.12
N LYS A 745 -43.60 -4.91 -33.02
CA LYS A 745 -43.35 -4.74 -34.47
C LYS A 745 -44.35 -3.85 -35.21
N ASP A 746 -45.49 -3.48 -34.61
CA ASP A 746 -46.52 -2.64 -35.25
C ASP A 746 -47.03 -1.48 -34.39
N ASN A 747 -46.46 -1.21 -33.20
CA ASN A 747 -46.88 -0.05 -32.40
C ASN A 747 -45.84 0.39 -31.36
N ARG A 748 -45.29 1.61 -31.52
CA ARG A 748 -44.38 2.22 -30.54
C ARG A 748 -45.19 2.70 -29.34
N LYS A 749 -45.18 1.95 -28.24
CA LYS A 749 -45.78 2.34 -26.96
C LYS A 749 -44.73 2.85 -25.99
N ASN A 750 -45.04 3.93 -25.27
CA ASN A 750 -44.26 4.35 -24.13
C ASN A 750 -44.55 3.40 -22.95
N MET A 751 -43.49 2.80 -22.43
CA MET A 751 -43.54 1.82 -21.35
C MET A 751 -42.71 2.31 -20.17
N LYS A 752 -42.94 1.72 -19.01
CA LYS A 752 -42.07 1.89 -17.84
C LYS A 752 -41.90 0.57 -17.10
N TYR A 753 -40.74 0.39 -16.48
CA TYR A 753 -40.53 -0.62 -15.47
C TYR A 753 -40.93 -0.05 -14.11
N VAL A 754 -41.86 -0.71 -13.43
CA VAL A 754 -42.21 -0.44 -12.03
C VAL A 754 -41.45 -1.43 -11.16
N TYR A 755 -40.56 -0.92 -10.34
CA TYR A 755 -39.88 -1.69 -9.30
C TYR A 755 -40.59 -1.51 -7.96
N ALA A 756 -40.67 -2.58 -7.18
CA ALA A 756 -41.19 -2.52 -5.81
C ALA A 756 -40.44 -3.49 -4.90
N ALA A 757 -40.19 -3.05 -3.66
CA ALA A 757 -39.57 -3.82 -2.59
C ALA A 757 -40.08 -3.34 -1.23
N VAL A 758 -40.06 -4.23 -0.23
CA VAL A 758 -40.28 -3.86 1.17
C VAL A 758 -39.00 -3.26 1.70
N SER A 759 -39.09 -2.12 2.36
CA SER A 759 -37.95 -1.44 2.97
C SER A 759 -38.22 -1.11 4.43
N SER A 760 -37.12 -0.96 5.17
CA SER A 760 -37.11 -0.36 6.50
C SER A 760 -36.12 0.80 6.51
N GLN A 761 -36.50 1.88 7.19
CA GLN A 761 -35.62 3.00 7.47
C GLN A 761 -35.71 3.36 8.95
N ARG A 762 -34.57 3.28 9.64
CA ARG A 762 -34.50 3.56 11.09
C ARG A 762 -33.10 3.95 11.52
N GLU A 763 -33.02 4.59 12.67
CA GLU A 763 -31.77 4.86 13.36
C GLU A 763 -31.37 3.65 14.21
N VAL A 764 -30.11 3.23 14.12
CA VAL A 764 -29.54 2.12 14.89
C VAL A 764 -28.20 2.54 15.46
N ARG A 765 -27.88 2.06 16.66
CA ARG A 765 -26.66 2.39 17.39
C ARG A 765 -25.78 1.15 17.59
N SER A 766 -24.46 1.32 17.60
CA SER A 766 -23.51 0.20 17.74
C SER A 766 -23.19 -0.22 19.17
N ASP A 767 -23.82 0.39 20.18
CA ASP A 767 -23.49 0.19 21.61
C ASP A 767 -23.64 -1.28 22.07
N LEU A 768 -24.45 -2.10 21.39
CA LEU A 768 -24.57 -3.53 21.69
C LEU A 768 -23.21 -4.26 21.60
N SER A 769 -22.33 -3.83 20.69
CA SER A 769 -20.97 -4.36 20.59
C SER A 769 -20.15 -4.15 21.86
N LEU A 770 -20.44 -3.11 22.65
CA LEU A 770 -19.74 -2.82 23.90
C LEU A 770 -20.09 -3.81 25.03
N ILE A 771 -21.23 -4.51 24.92
CA ILE A 771 -21.57 -5.62 25.81
C ILE A 771 -20.67 -6.83 25.48
N TYR A 772 -20.50 -7.13 24.20
CA TYR A 772 -19.69 -8.28 23.75
C TYR A 772 -18.19 -8.07 23.90
N PHE A 773 -17.75 -6.82 23.82
CA PHE A 773 -16.43 -6.40 24.27
C PHE A 773 -16.19 -6.76 25.74
N ARG A 774 -17.11 -6.34 26.63
CA ARG A 774 -17.05 -6.65 28.06
C ARG A 774 -17.06 -8.15 28.31
N ILE A 775 -17.96 -8.89 27.67
CA ILE A 775 -18.07 -10.35 27.83
C ILE A 775 -16.76 -11.04 27.48
N MET A 776 -16.17 -10.76 26.32
CA MET A 776 -14.90 -11.40 25.93
C MET A 776 -13.77 -11.02 26.89
N ARG A 777 -13.68 -9.74 27.30
CA ARG A 777 -12.69 -9.26 28.27
C ARG A 777 -12.80 -10.01 29.60
N GLU A 778 -14.01 -10.13 30.16
CA GLU A 778 -14.22 -10.84 31.42
C GLU A 778 -13.91 -12.33 31.31
N LEU A 779 -14.36 -13.00 30.23
CA LEU A 779 -14.03 -14.41 30.00
C LEU A 779 -12.51 -14.64 29.86
N ALA A 780 -11.81 -13.72 29.22
CA ALA A 780 -10.36 -13.77 29.09
C ALA A 780 -9.65 -13.53 30.44
N VAL A 781 -10.08 -12.53 31.21
CA VAL A 781 -9.51 -12.23 32.54
C VAL A 781 -9.74 -13.36 33.54
N GLU A 782 -10.91 -14.00 33.52
CA GLU A 782 -11.19 -15.21 34.30
C GLU A 782 -10.22 -16.37 33.98
N ASN A 783 -9.61 -16.36 32.79
CA ASN A 783 -8.59 -17.31 32.33
C ASN A 783 -7.17 -16.71 32.31
N GLY A 784 -6.96 -15.66 33.11
CA GLY A 784 -5.65 -15.10 33.39
C GLY A 784 -5.09 -14.15 32.33
N VAL A 785 -5.85 -13.74 31.32
CA VAL A 785 -5.40 -12.78 30.30
C VAL A 785 -5.22 -11.38 30.91
N PRO A 786 -4.09 -10.67 30.67
CA PRO A 786 -3.75 -9.42 31.37
C PRO A 786 -4.41 -8.19 30.73
N PHE A 787 -5.73 -8.04 30.90
CA PHE A 787 -6.44 -6.83 30.47
C PHE A 787 -6.58 -5.79 31.59
N ARG A 788 -6.36 -4.51 31.27
CA ARG A 788 -6.72 -3.37 32.12
C ARG A 788 -8.23 -3.33 32.38
N GLN A 789 -8.62 -2.55 33.39
CA GLN A 789 -10.03 -2.26 33.67
C GLN A 789 -10.62 -1.35 32.59
N ILE A 790 -11.91 -1.51 32.29
CA ILE A 790 -12.59 -0.66 31.31
C ILE A 790 -12.82 0.73 31.92
N PRO A 791 -12.40 1.82 31.27
CA PRO A 791 -12.66 3.16 31.78
C PRO A 791 -14.15 3.53 31.54
N GLU A 792 -15.01 3.14 32.48
CA GLU A 792 -16.49 3.31 32.42
C GLU A 792 -16.97 4.77 32.25
N LYS A 793 -16.10 5.75 32.53
CA LYS A 793 -16.38 7.18 32.33
C LYS A 793 -16.07 7.67 30.92
N SER A 794 -15.43 6.85 30.08
CA SER A 794 -15.13 7.19 28.70
C SER A 794 -16.41 7.18 27.87
N PRO A 795 -16.81 8.30 27.22
CA PRO A 795 -18.02 8.35 26.39
C PRO A 795 -18.03 7.31 25.26
N ARG A 796 -16.86 6.85 24.79
CA ARG A 796 -16.72 5.82 23.74
C ARG A 796 -17.02 4.40 24.21
N LEU A 797 -16.91 4.15 25.52
CA LEU A 797 -17.04 2.80 26.09
C LEU A 797 -18.21 2.68 27.07
N ALA A 798 -18.78 3.79 27.52
CA ALA A 798 -19.92 3.83 28.43
C ALA A 798 -21.16 3.18 27.81
N LEU A 799 -21.84 2.32 28.57
CA LEU A 799 -23.10 1.71 28.14
C LEU A 799 -24.28 2.67 28.37
N PRO A 800 -25.21 2.79 27.41
CA PRO A 800 -26.51 3.40 27.62
C PRO A 800 -27.26 2.75 28.80
N ALA A 801 -28.05 3.55 29.53
CA ALA A 801 -28.76 3.09 30.73
C ALA A 801 -29.73 1.92 30.46
N ASP A 802 -30.31 1.84 29.26
CA ASP A 802 -31.18 0.74 28.84
C ASP A 802 -30.41 -0.55 28.52
N LEU A 803 -29.12 -0.48 28.19
CA LEU A 803 -28.25 -1.64 27.95
C LEU A 803 -27.61 -2.21 29.22
N VAL A 804 -27.54 -1.47 30.32
CA VAL A 804 -26.90 -1.95 31.56
C VAL A 804 -27.55 -3.24 32.10
N PRO A 805 -28.88 -3.34 32.28
CA PRO A 805 -29.52 -4.56 32.77
C PRO A 805 -29.38 -5.75 31.80
N ILE A 806 -29.37 -5.45 30.49
CA ILE A 806 -29.17 -6.46 29.44
C ILE A 806 -27.74 -7.00 29.50
N SER A 807 -26.76 -6.12 29.68
CA SER A 807 -25.34 -6.47 29.80
C SER A 807 -25.10 -7.42 30.96
N GLU A 808 -25.69 -7.19 32.14
CA GLU A 808 -25.56 -8.06 33.31
C GLU A 808 -26.08 -9.48 33.03
N LYS A 809 -27.23 -9.60 32.37
CA LYS A 809 -27.84 -10.88 32.01
C LYS A 809 -27.02 -11.65 30.98
N LEU A 810 -26.59 -10.97 29.92
CA LEU A 810 -25.77 -11.58 28.87
C LEU A 810 -24.39 -11.97 29.38
N MET A 811 -23.80 -11.19 30.28
CA MET A 811 -22.56 -11.55 30.98
C MET A 811 -22.74 -12.80 31.83
N ALA A 812 -23.78 -12.86 32.66
CA ALA A 812 -24.06 -14.04 33.49
C ALA A 812 -24.29 -15.30 32.65
N TYR A 813 -24.98 -15.17 31.51
CA TYR A 813 -25.16 -16.27 30.56
C TYR A 813 -23.84 -16.72 29.95
N ALA A 814 -23.02 -15.79 29.44
CA ALA A 814 -21.74 -16.12 28.81
C ALA A 814 -20.73 -16.76 29.78
N GLN A 815 -20.76 -16.37 31.06
CA GLN A 815 -19.94 -16.97 32.12
C GLN A 815 -20.50 -18.31 32.63
N GLY A 816 -21.62 -18.80 32.09
CA GLY A 816 -22.26 -20.04 32.53
C GLY A 816 -22.95 -19.95 33.90
N LYS A 817 -23.11 -18.74 34.46
CA LYS A 817 -23.86 -18.50 35.71
C LYS A 817 -25.37 -18.61 35.50
N SER A 818 -25.83 -18.50 34.25
CA SER A 818 -27.21 -18.74 33.83
C SER A 818 -27.25 -19.72 32.66
N ILE A 819 -28.28 -20.57 32.61
CA ILE A 819 -28.50 -21.52 31.50
C ILE A 819 -29.08 -20.81 30.26
N THR A 820 -29.75 -19.67 30.45
CA THR A 820 -30.35 -18.89 29.35
C THR A 820 -29.93 -17.43 29.44
N ALA A 821 -29.99 -16.71 28.31
CA ALA A 821 -29.74 -15.27 28.26
C ALA A 821 -30.69 -14.46 29.14
N GLY A 822 -31.87 -15.00 29.51
CA GLY A 822 -32.77 -14.38 30.49
C GLY A 822 -33.37 -13.03 30.05
N LEU A 823 -33.34 -12.69 28.76
CA LEU A 823 -33.92 -11.47 28.22
C LEU A 823 -35.45 -11.57 28.20
N THR A 824 -36.11 -10.52 28.68
CA THR A 824 -37.56 -10.35 28.58
C THR A 824 -37.95 -9.94 27.17
N SER A 825 -39.22 -10.15 26.79
CA SER A 825 -39.72 -9.72 25.47
C SER A 825 -39.56 -8.21 25.25
N GLN A 826 -39.67 -7.40 26.30
CA GLN A 826 -39.47 -5.95 26.22
C GLN A 826 -38.00 -5.59 25.98
N GLU A 827 -37.06 -6.29 26.61
CA GLU A 827 -35.61 -6.09 26.37
C GLU A 827 -35.22 -6.54 24.95
N GLU A 828 -35.77 -7.67 24.47
CA GLU A 828 -35.57 -8.08 23.07
C GLU A 828 -36.13 -7.06 22.08
N GLU A 829 -37.32 -6.51 22.34
CA GLU A 829 -37.90 -5.45 21.50
C GLU A 829 -36.99 -4.21 21.45
N VAL A 830 -36.49 -3.74 22.61
CA VAL A 830 -35.57 -2.58 22.68
C VAL A 830 -34.28 -2.84 21.93
N LEU A 831 -33.67 -4.03 22.10
CA LEU A 831 -32.48 -4.43 21.35
C LEU A 831 -32.73 -4.34 19.84
N PHE A 832 -33.83 -4.91 19.36
CA PHE A 832 -34.14 -4.92 17.94
C PHE A 832 -34.56 -3.56 17.40
N GLN A 833 -35.16 -2.68 18.18
CA GLN A 833 -35.53 -1.35 17.72
C GLN A 833 -34.32 -0.43 17.57
N ARG A 834 -33.34 -0.56 18.47
CA ARG A 834 -32.27 0.45 18.63
C ARG A 834 -30.85 -0.03 18.36
N TYR A 835 -30.54 -1.32 18.54
CA TYR A 835 -29.16 -1.76 18.66
C TYR A 835 -28.78 -2.97 17.80
N VAL A 836 -29.71 -3.87 17.49
CA VAL A 836 -29.45 -5.01 16.58
C VAL A 836 -29.61 -4.51 15.15
N HIS A 837 -28.56 -4.59 14.35
CA HIS A 837 -28.60 -4.23 12.93
C HIS A 837 -29.29 -5.32 12.10
N ILE A 838 -29.87 -4.94 10.96
CA ILE A 838 -30.43 -5.90 9.99
C ILE A 838 -29.44 -6.05 8.84
N SER A 839 -28.52 -6.99 9.04
CA SER A 839 -27.42 -7.21 8.10
C SER A 839 -27.87 -7.88 6.80
N ASP A 840 -28.89 -8.74 6.83
CA ASP A 840 -29.40 -9.45 5.67
C ASP A 840 -30.42 -8.59 4.89
N ASN A 841 -30.02 -8.12 3.72
CA ASN A 841 -30.83 -7.23 2.89
C ASN A 841 -30.53 -7.38 1.40
N TRP A 842 -31.42 -6.82 0.58
CA TRP A 842 -31.38 -6.82 -0.87
C TRP A 842 -30.93 -5.47 -1.43
N ASN A 843 -30.11 -4.73 -0.71
CA ASN A 843 -29.46 -3.55 -1.27
C ASN A 843 -28.46 -3.99 -2.35
N ALA A 844 -28.48 -3.31 -3.49
CA ALA A 844 -27.51 -3.54 -4.56
C ALA A 844 -26.14 -3.01 -4.17
N ALA A 845 -25.07 -3.73 -4.55
CA ALA A 845 -23.70 -3.25 -4.35
C ALA A 845 -23.45 -1.96 -5.17
N LYS A 846 -22.84 -0.94 -4.55
CA LYS A 846 -22.50 0.34 -5.21
C LYS A 846 -21.52 0.10 -6.36
N ASN A 847 -21.67 0.84 -7.47
CA ASN A 847 -20.75 0.87 -8.63
C ASN A 847 -20.49 -0.45 -9.38
N ARG A 848 -21.27 -1.52 -9.15
CA ARG A 848 -21.20 -2.78 -9.93
C ARG A 848 -22.38 -2.92 -10.91
N ASN A 849 -22.63 -1.89 -11.70
CA ASN A 849 -23.56 -1.92 -12.82
C ASN A 849 -22.78 -2.17 -14.13
N ASN A 850 -22.67 -3.43 -14.55
CA ASN A 850 -22.33 -3.75 -15.93
C ASN A 850 -23.61 -4.17 -16.66
N SER A 851 -23.79 -3.65 -17.87
CA SER A 851 -24.90 -3.87 -18.81
C SER A 851 -25.67 -5.18 -18.64
N ASP A 852 -26.98 -5.11 -18.42
CA ASP A 852 -28.02 -6.15 -18.52
C ASP A 852 -27.77 -7.53 -17.85
N LEU A 853 -26.69 -7.73 -17.08
CA LEU A 853 -26.40 -8.98 -16.38
C LEU A 853 -26.13 -8.75 -14.89
N ASN A 854 -27.13 -9.14 -14.09
CA ASN A 854 -27.10 -9.47 -12.67
C ASN A 854 -26.65 -8.39 -11.67
N ILE A 855 -27.63 -7.66 -11.12
CA ILE A 855 -27.46 -6.91 -9.86
C ILE A 855 -26.91 -7.85 -8.78
N VAL A 856 -25.75 -7.51 -8.21
CA VAL A 856 -25.11 -8.28 -7.13
C VAL A 856 -25.66 -7.82 -5.79
N PHE A 857 -26.24 -8.74 -5.03
CA PHE A 857 -26.73 -8.52 -3.66
C PHE A 857 -25.78 -9.20 -2.67
N ILE A 858 -24.74 -8.49 -2.23
CA ILE A 858 -23.69 -9.04 -1.36
C ILE A 858 -24.26 -9.46 0.00
N ASN A 859 -25.20 -8.68 0.53
CA ASN A 859 -25.83 -8.89 1.83
C ASN A 859 -27.12 -9.72 1.76
N ARG A 860 -27.38 -10.43 0.66
CA ARG A 860 -28.63 -11.19 0.52
C ARG A 860 -28.79 -12.21 1.67
N PRO A 861 -30.02 -12.41 2.18
CA PRO A 861 -30.30 -13.52 3.09
C PRO A 861 -29.96 -14.86 2.45
N ASP A 862 -29.54 -15.81 3.28
CA ASP A 862 -29.37 -17.21 2.91
C ASP A 862 -30.72 -17.90 2.63
N GLU A 863 -30.67 -19.10 2.10
CA GLU A 863 -31.87 -19.90 1.81
C GLU A 863 -32.71 -20.09 3.08
N ASN A 864 -34.02 -19.82 2.97
CA ASN A 864 -34.97 -19.84 4.09
C ASN A 864 -34.63 -18.88 5.27
N SER A 865 -33.72 -17.92 5.08
CA SER A 865 -33.29 -16.99 6.14
C SER A 865 -32.65 -17.70 7.34
N VAL A 866 -31.99 -18.83 7.10
CA VAL A 866 -31.22 -19.59 8.09
C VAL A 866 -29.75 -19.55 7.69
N ARG A 867 -28.89 -19.12 8.61
CA ARG A 867 -27.45 -19.04 8.39
C ARG A 867 -26.85 -20.43 8.16
N THR A 868 -26.05 -20.57 7.12
CA THR A 868 -25.20 -21.75 6.94
C THR A 868 -24.16 -21.85 8.07
N VAL A 869 -24.02 -23.06 8.65
CA VAL A 869 -23.07 -23.36 9.73
C VAL A 869 -22.22 -24.56 9.32
N HIS A 870 -20.91 -24.36 9.31
CA HIS A 870 -19.91 -25.41 9.09
C HIS A 870 -19.34 -25.86 10.45
N PRO A 871 -19.19 -27.17 10.66
CA PRO A 871 -18.61 -27.71 11.90
C PRO A 871 -17.11 -27.37 12.03
N ASN A 872 -16.54 -27.60 13.23
CA ASN A 872 -15.10 -27.47 13.49
C ASN A 872 -14.33 -28.65 12.88
N GLU A 873 -14.27 -28.70 11.55
CA GLU A 873 -13.64 -29.78 10.77
C GLU A 873 -12.39 -29.31 10.00
#